data_AF-A0AAV8Y7U6-F1
#
_entry.id   AF-A0AAV8Y7U6-F1
#
_cell.length_a   1.000
_cell.length_b   1.000
_cell.length_c   1.000
_cell.angle_alpha   90.00
_cell.angle_beta   90.00
_cell.angle_gamma   90.00
#
_symmetry.space_group_name_H-M   'P 1'
#
loop_
_entity.id
_entity.type
_entity.pdbx_description
1 polymer ?
#
loop_
_entity_poly.entity_id
_entity_poly.type
_entity_poly.pdbx_seq_one_letter_code
_entity_poly.pdbx_strand_id
1 'polypeptide(L)'
;MTFLLFLLLTCWQTANATEAFDAKFIDVPLDHFSYVTNKTFKLRYLVNKSHHVKGGPVFIYTGNEGDVTMFAQNCGFVLEVASEFNALVVFAEHRYYGQSMPFGNQSYSSAEKLGYLTTAQALADFVYVIEELKRTYLSTVISSDTYPFIAFGGSYGGMLAAWLRMKYPNSVIGAVASSAPVWLFEGLTPCESFYEIASNVFGHYGGEHCNKTIQSSWETIRNITRTDEGKAYISSQWKLCDPIKTSENVDKLIDWLGSIYVNLAMINYPYPTNFFMDLPAYPVKVFCDKLSSFKFADGKGLLDALGAAIQIYTNYTGKNECNNVNVTSQDMGEYAWDYQACTELIMPMCSTEKDMFESTAWSFQKYSDDCFKRFGVHAARPDWSVLEYGGKNLRYFSNIVFSNGLMDPWSSGCILHNISSSIVVINITDGAHHVDLRATHPADTNYVVQARNFHRNAIKRRDGPSKSTFQRLVAKFETTGSVNNLPTPVRQRNARSAENIAAVRVSVQENPRQHILQLEEGDEAKCLDFCLEMGNRVLNEVGFHKRILFSAESTFSTNGVVSSQHCRYWSEINPHFTISCRRQYFKKKNLNRNTYLEMLQHFLTDKLDELPLGYRKRMFFQQDGCPAHHAVTVRNWLNFEFNEHWIGRDGPILWPPRSPDLTILDFYLWGRLKQIV
;
A
#
# COMPACT_ATOMS: atom_id res chain seq x y z
N MET A 1 8.49 -41.43 -54.05
CA MET A 1 9.06 -40.12 -53.67
C MET A 1 7.88 -39.25 -53.28
N THR A 2 7.42 -39.38 -52.03
CA THR A 2 6.11 -38.88 -51.62
C THR A 2 6.10 -38.61 -50.11
N PHE A 3 5.51 -37.47 -49.76
CA PHE A 3 5.39 -36.80 -48.47
C PHE A 3 4.95 -37.68 -47.28
N LEU A 4 5.52 -37.42 -46.11
CA LEU A 4 4.91 -37.67 -44.80
C LEU A 4 5.47 -36.67 -43.78
N LEU A 5 4.67 -35.63 -43.49
CA LEU A 5 4.93 -34.59 -42.50
C LEU A 5 4.21 -35.00 -41.21
N PHE A 6 4.98 -35.30 -40.16
CA PHE A 6 4.48 -35.52 -38.81
C PHE A 6 4.07 -34.17 -38.20
N LEU A 7 2.78 -33.99 -37.94
CA LEU A 7 2.23 -32.90 -37.14
C LEU A 7 2.24 -33.32 -35.66
N LEU A 8 3.24 -32.84 -34.90
CA LEU A 8 3.21 -32.83 -33.44
C LEU A 8 2.26 -31.71 -32.99
N LEU A 9 1.01 -32.08 -32.71
CA LEU A 9 0.11 -31.31 -31.87
C LEU A 9 0.64 -31.40 -30.42
N THR A 10 1.51 -30.46 -30.03
CA THR A 10 1.77 -30.21 -28.61
C THR A 10 0.53 -29.55 -28.04
N CYS A 11 -0.33 -30.38 -27.46
CA CYS A 11 -1.40 -29.97 -26.58
C CYS A 11 -0.78 -29.14 -25.45
N TRP A 12 -0.99 -27.82 -25.45
CA TRP A 12 -0.79 -26.99 -24.27
C TRP A 12 -1.90 -27.38 -23.27
N GLN A 13 -1.69 -28.48 -22.56
CA GLN A 13 -2.34 -28.68 -21.28
C GLN A 13 -1.79 -27.59 -20.35
N THR A 14 -2.63 -26.60 -20.07
CA THR A 14 -2.48 -25.77 -18.88
C THR A 14 -2.32 -26.70 -17.69
N ALA A 15 -1.14 -26.74 -17.09
CA ALA A 15 -0.86 -27.55 -15.93
C ALA A 15 -1.69 -27.01 -14.74
N ASN A 16 -2.91 -27.50 -14.60
CA ASN A 16 -3.67 -27.46 -13.34
C ASN A 16 -3.13 -28.54 -12.42
N ALA A 17 -1.86 -28.43 -12.04
CA ALA A 17 -1.33 -29.12 -10.88
C ALA A 17 -1.57 -28.20 -9.70
N THR A 18 -2.68 -28.38 -8.99
CA THR A 18 -2.77 -27.91 -7.60
C THR A 18 -1.64 -28.60 -6.85
N GLU A 19 -0.53 -27.89 -6.66
CA GLU A 19 0.60 -28.44 -5.91
C GLU A 19 0.12 -28.83 -4.51
N ALA A 20 0.18 -30.13 -4.22
CA ALA A 20 -0.47 -30.69 -3.05
C ALA A 20 0.18 -30.16 -1.77
N PHE A 21 -0.63 -29.51 -0.93
CA PHE A 21 -0.26 -29.18 0.44
C PHE A 21 -0.42 -30.41 1.34
N ASP A 22 0.62 -30.72 2.12
CA ASP A 22 0.54 -31.68 3.20
C ASP A 22 -0.02 -30.99 4.45
N ALA A 23 -1.21 -31.40 4.91
CA ALA A 23 -1.73 -30.97 6.20
C ALA A 23 -0.96 -31.65 7.34
N LYS A 24 -0.50 -30.85 8.30
CA LYS A 24 0.23 -31.27 9.50
C LYS A 24 -0.40 -30.60 10.73
N PHE A 25 -0.11 -31.16 11.90
CA PHE A 25 -0.58 -30.67 13.18
C PHE A 25 0.55 -30.66 14.19
N ILE A 26 0.60 -29.62 15.03
CA ILE A 26 1.46 -29.54 16.20
C ILE A 26 0.63 -29.42 17.47
N ASP A 27 1.16 -29.89 18.60
CA ASP A 27 0.63 -29.51 19.91
C ASP A 27 1.20 -28.14 20.29
N VAL A 28 0.33 -27.17 20.53
CA VAL A 28 0.69 -25.86 21.12
C VAL A 28 0.00 -25.68 22.46
N PRO A 29 0.61 -24.92 23.40
CA PRO A 29 -0.06 -24.49 24.61
C PRO A 29 -1.43 -23.85 24.33
N LEU A 30 -2.42 -24.20 25.15
CA LEU A 30 -3.71 -23.51 25.16
C LEU A 30 -3.53 -22.03 25.51
N ASP A 31 -2.67 -21.76 26.49
CA ASP A 31 -2.35 -20.43 26.99
C ASP A 31 -0.82 -20.25 27.07
N HIS A 32 -0.30 -19.32 26.27
CA HIS A 32 1.12 -18.97 26.25
C HIS A 32 1.51 -17.97 27.35
N PHE A 33 0.54 -17.30 27.96
CA PHE A 33 0.76 -16.17 28.86
C PHE A 33 0.35 -16.46 30.31
N SER A 34 -0.15 -17.67 30.58
CA SER A 34 -0.43 -18.17 31.92
C SER A 34 0.19 -19.55 32.13
N TYR A 35 0.80 -19.76 33.30
CA TYR A 35 1.40 -21.03 33.70
C TYR A 35 0.46 -21.91 34.53
N VAL A 36 -0.79 -21.48 34.75
CA VAL A 36 -1.76 -22.19 35.60
C VAL A 36 -2.23 -23.50 34.94
N THR A 37 -2.17 -23.59 33.62
CA THR A 37 -2.57 -24.76 32.85
C THR A 37 -1.43 -25.20 31.93
N ASN A 38 -1.22 -26.51 31.80
CA ASN A 38 -0.30 -27.11 30.83
C ASN A 38 -1.04 -27.78 29.67
N LYS A 39 -2.34 -27.51 29.52
CA LYS A 39 -3.16 -28.06 28.44
C LYS A 39 -2.64 -27.58 27.09
N THR A 40 -2.69 -28.46 26.10
CA THR A 40 -2.36 -28.18 24.71
C THR A 40 -3.54 -28.49 23.80
N PHE A 41 -3.49 -27.99 22.57
CA PHE A 41 -4.40 -28.39 21.51
C PHE A 41 -3.64 -28.55 20.19
N LYS A 42 -4.28 -29.19 19.21
CA LYS A 42 -3.72 -29.38 17.88
C LYS A 42 -3.94 -28.14 17.02
N LEU A 43 -2.85 -27.48 16.64
CA LEU A 43 -2.85 -26.40 15.66
C LEU A 43 -2.47 -26.98 14.29
N ARG A 44 -3.28 -26.70 13.28
CA ARG A 44 -3.06 -27.14 11.89
C ARG A 44 -2.11 -26.19 11.17
N TYR A 45 -1.28 -26.74 10.29
CA TYR A 45 -0.52 -25.98 9.31
C TYR A 45 -0.36 -26.81 8.03
N LEU A 46 -0.32 -26.12 6.89
CA LEU A 46 -0.16 -26.73 5.57
C LEU A 46 1.27 -26.52 5.10
N VAL A 47 1.89 -27.56 4.53
CA VAL A 47 3.25 -27.50 4.03
C VAL A 47 3.28 -27.85 2.55
N ASN A 48 3.87 -26.99 1.73
CA ASN A 48 4.21 -27.28 0.34
C ASN A 48 5.73 -27.27 0.19
N LYS A 49 6.25 -28.36 -0.40
CA LYS A 49 7.69 -28.60 -0.59
C LYS A 49 8.11 -28.60 -2.06
N SER A 50 7.21 -28.30 -3.01
CA SER A 50 7.46 -28.45 -4.45
C SER A 50 8.70 -27.70 -4.92
N HIS A 51 8.98 -26.55 -4.31
CA HIS A 51 10.13 -25.70 -4.62
C HIS A 51 11.18 -25.64 -3.51
N HIS A 52 11.04 -26.45 -2.46
CA HIS A 52 11.97 -26.42 -1.34
C HIS A 52 13.33 -26.99 -1.74
N VAL A 53 14.38 -26.17 -1.64
CA VAL A 53 15.77 -26.66 -1.65
C VAL A 53 16.36 -26.51 -0.26
N LYS A 54 17.10 -27.52 0.20
CA LYS A 54 17.77 -27.50 1.51
C LYS A 54 18.66 -26.26 1.60
N GLY A 55 18.39 -25.38 2.56
CA GLY A 55 19.09 -24.10 2.71
C GLY A 55 18.29 -22.87 2.27
N GLY A 56 17.17 -23.05 1.56
CA GLY A 56 16.28 -21.96 1.15
C GLY A 56 15.45 -21.36 2.28
N PRO A 57 14.89 -20.15 2.10
CA PRO A 57 14.00 -19.50 3.06
C PRO A 57 12.74 -20.31 3.33
N VAL A 58 12.04 -19.94 4.40
CA VAL A 58 10.67 -20.40 4.66
C VAL A 58 9.72 -19.21 4.51
N PHE A 59 8.75 -19.33 3.62
CA PHE A 59 7.63 -18.41 3.52
C PHE A 59 6.51 -18.94 4.39
N ILE A 60 6.18 -18.20 5.45
CA ILE A 60 5.11 -18.55 6.37
C ILE A 60 3.96 -17.57 6.20
N TYR A 61 2.82 -18.06 5.75
CA TYR A 61 1.57 -17.32 5.75
C TYR A 61 0.95 -17.40 7.16
N THR A 62 0.72 -16.24 7.77
CA THR A 62 0.02 -16.12 9.05
C THR A 62 -1.48 -16.17 8.79
N GLY A 63 -2.06 -17.37 8.85
CA GLY A 63 -3.48 -17.58 8.65
C GLY A 63 -4.32 -16.73 9.60
N ASN A 64 -5.50 -16.36 9.14
CA ASN A 64 -6.34 -15.34 9.76
C ASN A 64 -7.75 -15.90 10.02
N GLU A 65 -8.78 -15.08 9.86
CA GLU A 65 -10.17 -15.38 10.15
C GLU A 65 -10.80 -16.35 9.13
N GLY A 66 -10.34 -17.60 9.12
CA GLY A 66 -10.90 -18.63 8.25
C GLY A 66 -10.11 -19.93 8.18
N ASP A 67 -10.66 -20.91 7.46
CA ASP A 67 -9.95 -22.16 7.16
C ASP A 67 -8.68 -21.87 6.33
N VAL A 68 -7.54 -22.33 6.83
CA VAL A 68 -6.24 -22.06 6.20
C VAL A 68 -6.12 -22.55 4.75
N THR A 69 -6.88 -23.58 4.38
CA THR A 69 -6.91 -24.14 3.03
C THR A 69 -7.44 -23.13 2.02
N MET A 70 -8.39 -22.29 2.42
CA MET A 70 -8.97 -21.26 1.56
C MET A 70 -7.92 -20.20 1.22
N PHE A 71 -7.12 -19.77 2.20
CA PHE A 71 -6.01 -18.84 1.97
C PHE A 71 -4.92 -19.47 1.10
N ALA A 72 -4.60 -20.75 1.30
CA ALA A 72 -3.64 -21.47 0.47
C ALA A 72 -4.08 -21.58 -1.01
N GLN A 73 -5.39 -21.69 -1.25
CA GLN A 73 -5.97 -21.72 -2.60
C GLN A 73 -6.02 -20.33 -3.28
N ASN A 74 -6.13 -19.25 -2.50
CA ASN A 74 -6.32 -17.90 -3.03
C ASN A 74 -5.05 -17.03 -3.02
N CYS A 75 -4.02 -17.39 -2.25
CA CYS A 75 -2.77 -16.64 -2.14
C CYS A 75 -1.64 -17.22 -3.02
N GLY A 76 -1.95 -17.46 -4.30
CA GLY A 76 -1.05 -18.12 -5.24
C GLY A 76 0.31 -17.43 -5.46
N PHE A 77 0.40 -16.11 -5.25
CA PHE A 77 1.68 -15.39 -5.35
C PHE A 77 2.75 -15.97 -4.40
N VAL A 78 2.36 -16.41 -3.21
CA VAL A 78 3.28 -16.98 -2.19
C VAL A 78 3.90 -18.29 -2.70
N LEU A 79 3.15 -19.08 -3.46
CA LEU A 79 3.64 -20.30 -4.10
C LEU A 79 4.53 -19.99 -5.31
N GLU A 80 4.08 -19.07 -6.16
CA GLU A 80 4.83 -18.67 -7.36
C GLU A 80 6.21 -18.11 -7.00
N VAL A 81 6.26 -17.23 -6.00
CA VAL A 81 7.53 -16.65 -5.55
C VAL A 81 8.42 -17.69 -4.88
N ALA A 82 7.88 -18.76 -4.28
CA ALA A 82 8.71 -19.80 -3.68
C ALA A 82 9.67 -20.47 -4.67
N SER A 83 9.25 -20.62 -5.94
CA SER A 83 10.10 -21.17 -7.01
C SER A 83 11.36 -20.35 -7.26
N GLU A 84 11.29 -19.03 -7.16
CA GLU A 84 12.44 -18.13 -7.39
C GLU A 84 13.46 -18.15 -6.25
N PHE A 85 13.00 -18.45 -5.03
CA PHE A 85 13.82 -18.41 -3.82
C PHE A 85 14.18 -19.80 -3.30
N ASN A 86 13.70 -20.85 -3.96
CA ASN A 86 13.78 -22.23 -3.49
C ASN A 86 13.17 -22.42 -2.08
N ALA A 87 12.06 -21.73 -1.81
CA ALA A 87 11.50 -21.60 -0.47
C ALA A 87 10.65 -22.82 -0.07
N LEU A 88 10.64 -23.14 1.24
CA LEU A 88 9.53 -23.88 1.84
C LEU A 88 8.31 -22.96 1.93
N VAL A 89 7.12 -23.44 1.58
CA VAL A 89 5.89 -22.67 1.82
C VAL A 89 5.08 -23.34 2.92
N VAL A 90 4.71 -22.54 3.91
CA VAL A 90 3.88 -22.97 5.05
C VAL A 90 2.72 -22.01 5.22
N PHE A 91 1.51 -22.52 5.35
CA PHE A 91 0.36 -21.74 5.82
C PHE A 91 -0.02 -22.23 7.21
N ALA A 92 0.16 -21.39 8.23
CA ALA A 92 -0.18 -21.74 9.61
C ALA A 92 -1.61 -21.30 9.91
N GLU A 93 -2.46 -22.21 10.39
CA GLU A 93 -3.83 -21.88 10.72
C GLU A 93 -3.91 -21.07 12.02
N HIS A 94 -4.86 -20.16 12.08
CA HIS A 94 -5.14 -19.38 13.28
C HIS A 94 -5.90 -20.25 14.31
N ARG A 95 -5.58 -20.11 15.60
CA ARG A 95 -6.38 -20.73 16.67
C ARG A 95 -7.85 -20.33 16.56
N TYR A 96 -8.77 -21.23 16.88
CA TYR A 96 -10.22 -21.08 16.74
C TYR A 96 -10.75 -21.06 15.31
N TYR A 97 -9.92 -21.16 14.27
CA TYR A 97 -10.41 -21.23 12.90
C TYR A 97 -10.11 -22.59 12.26
N GLY A 98 -10.91 -22.95 11.26
CA GLY A 98 -10.79 -24.21 10.52
C GLY A 98 -10.81 -25.43 11.45
N GLN A 99 -9.68 -26.15 11.52
CA GLN A 99 -9.54 -27.36 12.32
C GLN A 99 -8.73 -27.12 13.60
N SER A 100 -8.28 -25.90 13.85
CA SER A 100 -7.40 -25.52 14.96
C SER A 100 -8.20 -25.08 16.18
N MET A 101 -9.01 -25.99 16.72
CA MET A 101 -10.04 -25.69 17.73
C MET A 101 -9.57 -26.09 19.13
N PRO A 102 -9.25 -25.13 20.05
CA PRO A 102 -8.64 -25.47 21.34
C PRO A 102 -9.48 -26.35 22.26
N PHE A 103 -10.80 -26.29 22.11
CA PHE A 103 -11.76 -27.13 22.84
C PHE A 103 -12.66 -27.94 21.90
N GLY A 104 -12.19 -28.23 20.68
CA GLY A 104 -12.98 -28.87 19.64
C GLY A 104 -14.29 -28.12 19.39
N ASN A 105 -15.41 -28.85 19.28
CA ASN A 105 -16.75 -28.29 19.05
C ASN A 105 -17.22 -27.35 20.18
N GLN A 106 -16.56 -27.36 21.35
CA GLN A 106 -16.92 -26.49 22.46
C GLN A 106 -16.16 -25.17 22.47
N SER A 107 -15.29 -24.90 21.50
CA SER A 107 -14.45 -23.69 21.50
C SER A 107 -15.27 -22.39 21.56
N TYR A 108 -16.49 -22.41 21.01
CA TYR A 108 -17.41 -21.27 20.99
C TYR A 108 -18.51 -21.32 22.06
N SER A 109 -18.47 -22.31 22.96
CA SER A 109 -19.61 -22.57 23.88
C SER A 109 -19.72 -21.58 25.06
N SER A 110 -18.70 -20.74 25.30
CA SER A 110 -18.69 -19.80 26.42
C SER A 110 -17.59 -18.75 26.26
N ALA A 111 -17.76 -17.59 26.89
CA ALA A 111 -16.73 -16.55 26.98
C ALA A 111 -15.41 -17.05 27.59
N GLU A 112 -15.48 -17.94 28.59
CA GLU A 112 -14.28 -18.54 29.22
C GLU A 112 -13.44 -19.34 28.22
N LYS A 113 -14.09 -20.09 27.34
CA LYS A 113 -13.42 -20.84 26.28
C LYS A 113 -13.00 -19.94 25.13
N LEU A 114 -13.74 -18.90 24.81
CA LEU A 114 -13.33 -17.91 23.80
C LEU A 114 -12.19 -17.01 24.30
N GLY A 115 -11.96 -16.90 25.61
CA GLY A 115 -10.96 -16.01 26.19
C GLY A 115 -9.51 -16.27 25.76
N TYR A 116 -9.21 -17.41 25.13
CA TYR A 116 -7.88 -17.68 24.55
C TYR A 116 -7.77 -17.29 23.07
N LEU A 117 -8.84 -16.75 22.47
CA LEU A 117 -8.86 -16.17 21.13
C LEU A 117 -8.40 -14.71 21.21
N THR A 118 -7.08 -14.52 21.18
CA THR A 118 -6.44 -13.19 21.13
C THR A 118 -5.36 -13.18 20.06
N THR A 119 -5.04 -11.98 19.57
CA THR A 119 -3.98 -11.77 18.58
C THR A 119 -2.62 -12.17 19.15
N ALA A 120 -2.34 -11.87 20.43
CA ALA A 120 -1.10 -12.23 21.09
C ALA A 120 -0.90 -13.76 21.17
N GLN A 121 -1.96 -14.50 21.48
CA GLN A 121 -1.90 -15.96 21.55
C GLN A 121 -1.67 -16.59 20.17
N ALA A 122 -2.31 -16.06 19.13
CA ALA A 122 -2.10 -16.50 17.76
C ALA A 122 -0.67 -16.23 17.25
N LEU A 123 -0.10 -15.06 17.58
CA LEU A 123 1.30 -14.76 17.26
C LEU A 123 2.27 -15.75 17.93
N ALA A 124 2.01 -16.10 19.19
CA ALA A 124 2.80 -17.11 19.90
C ALA A 124 2.65 -18.51 19.27
N ASP A 125 1.45 -18.90 18.82
CA ASP A 125 1.26 -20.15 18.06
C ASP A 125 2.14 -20.21 16.81
N PHE A 126 2.22 -19.12 16.04
CA PHE A 126 3.07 -19.06 14.85
C PHE A 126 4.55 -19.23 15.19
N VAL A 127 5.00 -18.74 16.34
CA VAL A 127 6.37 -18.98 16.82
C VAL A 127 6.60 -20.47 17.12
N TYR A 128 5.63 -21.16 17.73
CA TYR A 128 5.71 -22.62 17.93
C TYR A 128 5.76 -23.39 16.62
N VAL A 129 4.97 -22.97 15.61
CA VAL A 129 5.06 -23.55 14.25
C VAL A 129 6.45 -23.35 13.67
N ILE A 130 7.02 -22.14 13.76
CA ILE A 130 8.37 -21.83 13.28
C ILE A 130 9.42 -22.73 13.96
N GLU A 131 9.34 -22.93 15.27
CA GLU A 131 10.28 -23.81 15.99
C GLU A 131 10.12 -25.29 15.57
N GLU A 132 8.90 -25.78 15.35
CA GLU A 132 8.69 -27.12 14.83
C GLU A 132 9.29 -27.28 13.41
N LEU A 133 9.14 -26.28 12.56
CA LEU A 133 9.72 -26.29 11.22
C LEU A 133 11.25 -26.31 11.28
N LYS A 134 11.86 -25.54 12.21
CA LYS A 134 13.31 -25.59 12.46
C LYS A 134 13.76 -26.99 12.86
N ARG A 135 13.05 -27.64 13.78
CA ARG A 135 13.38 -29.01 14.23
C ARG A 135 13.25 -30.03 13.10
N THR A 136 12.15 -29.97 12.35
CA THR A 136 11.80 -30.98 11.35
C THR A 136 12.61 -30.86 10.06
N TYR A 137 12.82 -29.63 9.57
CA TYR A 137 13.44 -29.41 8.27
C TYR A 137 14.90 -28.95 8.35
N LEU A 138 15.33 -28.40 9.49
CA LEU A 138 16.54 -27.57 9.56
C LEU A 138 17.58 -28.09 10.59
N SER A 139 17.30 -29.19 11.30
CA SER A 139 18.12 -29.73 12.41
C SER A 139 19.47 -30.34 12.05
N THR A 140 19.86 -30.41 10.77
CA THR A 140 21.16 -31.00 10.33
C THR A 140 22.21 -29.97 9.91
N VAL A 141 21.98 -28.67 10.09
CA VAL A 141 22.95 -27.62 9.74
C VAL A 141 23.57 -27.05 11.02
N ILE A 142 24.82 -27.44 11.30
CA ILE A 142 25.66 -26.97 12.42
C ILE A 142 26.25 -25.56 12.15
N SER A 143 25.97 -24.96 10.98
CA SER A 143 26.34 -23.57 10.71
C SER A 143 25.32 -22.62 11.32
N SER A 144 25.79 -21.61 12.04
CA SER A 144 25.05 -20.51 12.66
C SER A 144 24.25 -19.60 11.70
N ASP A 145 23.97 -20.06 10.49
CA ASP A 145 23.24 -19.30 9.48
C ASP A 145 21.75 -19.59 9.62
N THR A 146 21.08 -18.72 10.38
CA THR A 146 19.62 -18.68 10.55
C THR A 146 18.90 -18.81 9.21
N TYR A 147 18.11 -19.86 9.05
CA TYR A 147 17.16 -19.98 7.94
C TYR A 147 16.21 -18.77 7.95
N PRO A 148 16.12 -18.01 6.84
CA PRO A 148 15.30 -16.81 6.81
C PRO A 148 13.81 -17.17 6.71
N PHE A 149 13.06 -16.93 7.77
CA PHE A 149 11.59 -16.97 7.77
C PHE A 149 11.04 -15.61 7.36
N ILE A 150 10.13 -15.59 6.38
CA ILE A 150 9.44 -14.38 5.93
C ILE A 150 7.94 -14.57 6.10
N ALA A 151 7.33 -13.68 6.86
CA ALA A 151 5.89 -13.70 7.11
C ALA A 151 5.13 -13.09 5.92
N PHE A 152 4.02 -13.71 5.54
CA PHE A 152 3.07 -13.21 4.55
C PHE A 152 1.68 -13.19 5.16
N GLY A 153 0.86 -12.23 4.74
CA GLY A 153 -0.56 -12.24 5.09
C GLY A 153 -1.34 -11.16 4.35
N GLY A 154 -2.62 -11.43 4.12
CA GLY A 154 -3.61 -10.47 3.61
C GLY A 154 -4.61 -10.09 4.71
N SER A 155 -5.19 -8.89 4.69
CA SER A 155 -6.22 -8.48 5.67
C SER A 155 -5.68 -8.51 7.12
N TYR A 156 -6.44 -9.06 8.07
CA TYR A 156 -5.98 -9.40 9.42
C TYR A 156 -4.75 -10.33 9.40
N GLY A 157 -4.63 -11.23 8.44
CA GLY A 157 -3.40 -12.00 8.22
C GLY A 157 -2.20 -11.10 7.93
N GLY A 158 -2.40 -10.00 7.20
CA GLY A 158 -1.37 -8.99 6.98
C GLY A 158 -1.01 -8.22 8.25
N MET A 159 -2.01 -7.93 9.11
CA MET A 159 -1.78 -7.35 10.44
C MET A 159 -0.93 -8.31 11.28
N LEU A 160 -1.29 -9.60 11.33
CA LEU A 160 -0.53 -10.65 12.00
C LEU A 160 0.89 -10.80 11.45
N ALA A 161 1.09 -10.76 10.13
CA ALA A 161 2.43 -10.84 9.53
C ALA A 161 3.31 -9.65 9.96
N ALA A 162 2.76 -8.43 9.95
CA ALA A 162 3.44 -7.24 10.44
C ALA A 162 3.76 -7.35 11.94
N TRP A 163 2.77 -7.72 12.75
CA TRP A 163 2.90 -7.83 14.20
C TRP A 163 3.83 -8.96 14.64
N LEU A 164 3.86 -10.08 13.90
CA LEU A 164 4.82 -11.17 14.12
C LEU A 164 6.25 -10.65 13.92
N ARG A 165 6.50 -9.86 12.86
CA ARG A 165 7.80 -9.23 12.65
C ARG A 165 8.14 -8.21 13.74
N MET A 166 7.16 -7.46 14.23
CA MET A 166 7.37 -6.43 15.26
C MET A 166 7.68 -7.03 16.64
N LYS A 167 6.96 -8.09 17.03
CA LYS A 167 7.05 -8.71 18.35
C LYS A 167 8.08 -9.83 18.43
N TYR A 168 8.30 -10.55 17.33
CA TYR A 168 9.21 -11.69 17.26
C TYR A 168 10.20 -11.55 16.10
N PRO A 169 11.02 -10.47 16.06
CA PRO A 169 11.99 -10.25 14.99
C PRO A 169 13.12 -11.29 14.94
N ASN A 170 13.28 -12.08 16.01
CA ASN A 170 14.16 -13.25 16.09
C ASN A 170 13.57 -14.50 15.40
N SER A 171 12.25 -14.55 15.23
CA SER A 171 11.54 -15.67 14.60
C SER A 171 11.36 -15.45 13.10
N VAL A 172 11.06 -14.22 12.66
CA VAL A 172 10.91 -13.86 11.24
C VAL A 172 11.79 -12.65 10.89
N ILE A 173 12.51 -12.71 9.77
CA ILE A 173 13.46 -11.66 9.36
C ILE A 173 12.79 -10.47 8.66
N GLY A 174 11.51 -10.62 8.27
CA GLY A 174 10.66 -9.55 7.78
C GLY A 174 9.29 -10.07 7.32
N ALA A 175 8.44 -9.16 6.88
CA ALA A 175 7.06 -9.45 6.53
C ALA A 175 6.61 -8.77 5.23
N VAL A 176 5.64 -9.37 4.54
CA VAL A 176 4.80 -8.78 3.50
C VAL A 176 3.37 -8.76 4.04
N ALA A 177 2.90 -7.56 4.36
CA ALA A 177 1.58 -7.30 4.94
C ALA A 177 0.70 -6.62 3.88
N SER A 178 -0.11 -7.41 3.18
CA SER A 178 -0.99 -6.89 2.13
C SER A 178 -2.35 -6.52 2.67
N SER A 179 -2.80 -5.31 2.32
CA SER A 179 -4.10 -4.72 2.70
C SER A 179 -4.38 -4.89 4.19
N ALA A 180 -3.38 -4.54 5.00
CA ALA A 180 -3.37 -4.73 6.44
C ALA A 180 -3.80 -3.43 7.16
N PRO A 181 -5.04 -3.33 7.66
CA PRO A 181 -5.58 -2.10 8.24
C PRO A 181 -5.08 -1.84 9.68
N VAL A 182 -3.76 -1.82 9.88
CA VAL A 182 -3.10 -1.68 11.19
C VAL A 182 -3.36 -0.33 11.89
N TRP A 183 -3.94 0.66 11.19
CA TRP A 183 -4.35 1.96 11.72
C TRP A 183 -5.87 2.13 11.81
N LEU A 184 -6.69 1.12 11.52
CA LEU A 184 -8.16 1.23 11.65
C LEU A 184 -8.64 1.08 13.09
N PHE A 185 -8.08 1.88 14.00
CA PHE A 185 -8.42 1.86 15.41
C PHE A 185 -8.77 3.27 15.89
N GLU A 186 -9.37 3.34 17.08
CA GLU A 186 -9.81 4.61 17.66
C GLU A 186 -8.69 5.66 17.69
N GLY A 187 -9.00 6.86 17.23
CA GLY A 187 -8.06 8.00 17.18
C GLY A 187 -7.00 7.93 16.07
N LEU A 188 -6.94 6.85 15.27
CA LEU A 188 -5.94 6.71 14.20
C LEU A 188 -6.50 7.01 12.81
N THR A 189 -7.73 6.58 12.52
CA THR A 189 -8.43 6.78 11.23
C THR A 189 -9.85 7.31 11.49
N PRO A 190 -10.35 8.29 10.71
CA PRO A 190 -11.74 8.74 10.80
C PRO A 190 -12.73 7.60 10.50
N CYS A 191 -13.84 7.51 11.25
CA CYS A 191 -14.76 6.37 11.14
C CYS A 191 -15.48 6.31 9.79
N GLU A 192 -15.62 7.45 9.10
CA GLU A 192 -16.29 7.58 7.81
C GLU A 192 -15.45 7.03 6.63
N SER A 193 -14.12 6.95 6.80
CA SER A 193 -13.19 6.70 5.69
C SER A 193 -13.44 5.37 4.98
N PHE A 194 -13.86 4.34 5.72
CA PHE A 194 -14.13 3.01 5.14
C PHE A 194 -15.29 3.05 4.14
N TYR A 195 -16.43 3.60 4.55
CA TYR A 195 -17.64 3.68 3.71
C TYR A 195 -17.52 4.73 2.60
N GLU A 196 -16.75 5.80 2.81
CA GLU A 196 -16.41 6.75 1.75
C GLU A 196 -15.62 6.07 0.62
N ILE A 197 -14.60 5.27 0.95
CA ILE A 197 -13.84 4.53 -0.07
C ILE A 197 -14.72 3.50 -0.78
N ALA A 198 -15.53 2.72 -0.04
CA ALA A 198 -16.47 1.78 -0.66
C ALA A 198 -17.42 2.50 -1.65
N SER A 199 -17.94 3.67 -1.28
CA SER A 199 -18.78 4.50 -2.16
C SER A 199 -18.01 5.03 -3.36
N ASN A 200 -16.74 5.38 -3.20
CA ASN A 200 -15.89 5.83 -4.31
C ASN A 200 -15.66 4.71 -5.34
N VAL A 201 -15.57 3.45 -4.91
CA VAL A 201 -15.48 2.31 -5.85
C VAL A 201 -16.74 2.22 -6.70
N PHE A 202 -17.94 2.28 -6.10
CA PHE A 202 -19.20 2.28 -6.85
C PHE A 202 -19.33 3.51 -7.76
N GLY A 203 -18.91 4.68 -7.28
CA GLY A 203 -18.87 5.90 -8.08
C GLY A 203 -17.90 5.81 -9.26
N HIS A 204 -16.76 5.15 -9.10
CA HIS A 204 -15.77 4.96 -10.16
C HIS A 204 -16.29 4.07 -11.30
N TYR A 205 -16.95 2.95 -10.97
CA TYR A 205 -17.39 1.97 -11.95
C TYR A 205 -18.82 2.17 -12.46
N GLY A 206 -19.70 2.76 -11.64
CA GLY A 206 -21.12 2.96 -11.94
C GLY A 206 -21.55 4.42 -12.08
N GLY A 207 -20.63 5.37 -11.83
CA GLY A 207 -20.94 6.80 -11.81
C GLY A 207 -21.80 7.24 -10.63
N GLU A 208 -22.07 8.54 -10.58
CA GLU A 208 -22.89 9.15 -9.51
C GLU A 208 -24.31 8.57 -9.44
N HIS A 209 -24.84 8.10 -10.57
CA HIS A 209 -26.16 7.48 -10.63
C HIS A 209 -26.23 6.19 -9.79
N CYS A 210 -25.19 5.34 -9.82
CA CYS A 210 -25.18 4.11 -9.02
C CYS A 210 -25.20 4.43 -7.52
N ASN A 211 -24.32 5.34 -7.06
CA ASN A 211 -24.26 5.77 -5.66
C ASN A 211 -25.58 6.37 -5.19
N LYS A 212 -26.15 7.32 -5.94
CA LYS A 212 -27.42 7.97 -5.56
C LYS A 212 -28.60 7.00 -5.56
N THR A 213 -28.61 6.01 -6.45
CA THR A 213 -29.66 4.99 -6.47
C THR A 213 -29.58 4.09 -5.24
N ILE A 214 -28.37 3.66 -4.86
CA ILE A 214 -28.16 2.90 -3.62
C ILE A 214 -28.54 3.75 -2.40
N GLN A 215 -28.07 4.99 -2.33
CA GLN A 215 -28.34 5.90 -1.21
C GLN A 215 -29.85 6.16 -1.01
N SER A 216 -30.59 6.41 -2.10
CA SER A 216 -32.05 6.62 -2.05
C SER A 216 -32.84 5.33 -1.77
N SER A 217 -32.22 4.16 -1.93
CA SER A 217 -32.88 2.88 -1.67
C SER A 217 -33.16 2.65 -0.19
N TRP A 218 -32.33 3.16 0.71
CA TRP A 218 -32.48 2.93 2.16
C TRP A 218 -33.80 3.46 2.70
N GLU A 219 -34.09 4.74 2.46
CA GLU A 219 -35.36 5.34 2.85
C GLU A 219 -36.53 4.69 2.11
N THR A 220 -36.34 4.28 0.86
CA THR A 220 -37.35 3.59 0.07
C THR A 220 -37.72 2.23 0.68
N ILE A 221 -36.73 1.43 1.09
CA ILE A 221 -36.94 0.16 1.80
C ILE A 221 -37.71 0.41 3.10
N ARG A 222 -37.25 1.36 3.93
CA ARG A 222 -37.88 1.72 5.21
C ARG A 222 -39.33 2.16 5.01
N ASN A 223 -39.62 2.96 3.97
CA ASN A 223 -40.95 3.46 3.68
C ASN A 223 -41.90 2.36 3.18
N ILE A 224 -41.45 1.50 2.25
CA ILE A 224 -42.28 0.41 1.70
C ILE A 224 -42.57 -0.65 2.77
N THR A 225 -41.58 -0.98 3.60
CA THR A 225 -41.73 -2.02 4.64
C THR A 225 -42.57 -1.61 5.86
N ARG A 226 -43.11 -0.38 5.89
CA ARG A 226 -44.05 0.05 6.94
C ARG A 226 -45.33 -0.77 6.96
N THR A 227 -45.78 -1.27 5.81
CA THR A 227 -46.98 -2.13 5.72
C THR A 227 -46.60 -3.59 5.53
N ASP A 228 -47.50 -4.50 5.88
CA ASP A 228 -47.25 -5.94 5.73
C ASP A 228 -47.23 -6.36 4.25
N GLU A 229 -47.99 -5.66 3.40
CA GLU A 229 -47.95 -5.84 1.94
C GLU A 229 -46.59 -5.46 1.38
N GLY A 230 -45.97 -4.40 1.89
CA GLY A 230 -44.63 -3.99 1.46
C GLY A 230 -43.53 -4.94 1.91
N LYS A 231 -43.62 -5.49 3.13
CA LYS A 231 -42.70 -6.54 3.59
C LYS A 231 -42.85 -7.82 2.75
N ALA A 232 -44.09 -8.24 2.47
CA ALA A 232 -44.38 -9.39 1.61
C ALA A 232 -43.89 -9.17 0.16
N TYR A 233 -44.04 -7.94 -0.35
CA TYR A 233 -43.54 -7.55 -1.66
C TYR A 233 -42.02 -7.75 -1.78
N ILE A 234 -41.23 -7.18 -0.86
CA ILE A 234 -39.76 -7.34 -0.90
C ILE A 234 -39.38 -8.82 -0.75
N SER A 235 -40.01 -9.53 0.19
CA SER A 235 -39.75 -10.96 0.42
C SER A 235 -39.91 -11.78 -0.85
N SER A 236 -40.96 -11.51 -1.63
CA SER A 236 -41.23 -12.20 -2.89
C SER A 236 -40.34 -11.72 -4.03
N GLN A 237 -40.25 -10.41 -4.27
CA GLN A 237 -39.50 -9.84 -5.40
C GLN A 237 -38.00 -10.15 -5.29
N TRP A 238 -37.45 -10.11 -4.08
CA TRP A 238 -36.03 -10.37 -3.84
C TRP A 238 -35.74 -11.85 -3.57
N LYS A 239 -36.76 -12.73 -3.67
CA LYS A 239 -36.67 -14.18 -3.47
C LYS A 239 -35.99 -14.53 -2.14
N LEU A 240 -36.39 -13.91 -1.05
CA LEU A 240 -35.80 -14.17 0.26
C LEU A 240 -36.21 -15.57 0.75
N CYS A 241 -35.28 -16.30 1.38
CA CYS A 241 -35.58 -17.62 1.94
C CYS A 241 -36.59 -17.51 3.10
N ASP A 242 -36.36 -16.52 3.97
CA ASP A 242 -37.24 -16.20 5.08
C ASP A 242 -38.00 -14.90 4.80
N PRO A 243 -39.34 -14.87 4.93
CA PRO A 243 -40.13 -13.67 4.70
C PRO A 243 -39.94 -12.64 5.83
N ILE A 244 -39.88 -11.38 5.44
CA ILE A 244 -39.81 -10.23 6.36
C ILE A 244 -41.18 -10.05 7.02
N LYS A 245 -41.22 -10.08 8.35
CA LYS A 245 -42.45 -9.91 9.14
C LYS A 245 -42.36 -8.76 10.14
N THR A 246 -41.18 -8.53 10.70
CA THR A 246 -40.96 -7.54 11.76
C THR A 246 -40.03 -6.42 11.32
N SER A 247 -39.98 -5.32 12.08
CA SER A 247 -38.98 -4.28 11.89
C SER A 247 -37.55 -4.80 12.06
N GLU A 248 -37.33 -5.75 12.98
CA GLU A 248 -36.03 -6.40 13.16
C GLU A 248 -35.60 -7.19 11.91
N ASN A 249 -36.55 -7.80 11.17
CA ASN A 249 -36.22 -8.42 9.89
C ASN A 249 -35.80 -7.39 8.83
N VAL A 250 -36.36 -6.17 8.89
CA VAL A 250 -35.94 -5.07 8.02
C VAL A 250 -34.54 -4.61 8.39
N ASP A 251 -34.22 -4.45 9.67
CA ASP A 251 -32.85 -4.10 10.11
C ASP A 251 -31.83 -5.13 9.62
N LYS A 252 -32.12 -6.43 9.76
CA LYS A 252 -31.28 -7.50 9.22
C LYS A 252 -31.11 -7.43 7.70
N LEU A 253 -32.15 -7.05 6.96
CA LEU A 253 -32.07 -6.84 5.52
C LEU A 253 -31.12 -5.67 5.19
N ILE A 254 -31.19 -4.57 5.93
CA ILE A 254 -30.31 -3.41 5.71
C ILE A 254 -28.85 -3.79 5.99
N ASP A 255 -28.57 -4.45 7.11
CA ASP A 255 -27.21 -4.91 7.46
C ASP A 255 -26.65 -5.86 6.40
N TRP A 256 -27.50 -6.77 5.90
CA TRP A 256 -27.16 -7.68 4.81
C TRP A 256 -26.81 -6.96 3.51
N LEU A 257 -27.58 -5.94 3.12
CA LEU A 257 -27.29 -5.13 1.94
C LEU A 257 -25.99 -4.35 2.07
N GLY A 258 -25.77 -3.71 3.23
CA GLY A 258 -24.53 -3.00 3.52
C GLY A 258 -23.31 -3.93 3.37
N SER A 259 -23.42 -5.14 3.91
CA SER A 259 -22.37 -6.17 3.80
C SER A 259 -22.12 -6.58 2.34
N ILE A 260 -23.17 -6.73 1.51
CA ILE A 260 -23.02 -7.03 0.08
C ILE A 260 -22.24 -5.94 -0.64
N TYR A 261 -22.55 -4.65 -0.39
CA TYR A 261 -21.85 -3.55 -1.07
C TYR A 261 -20.38 -3.47 -0.66
N VAL A 262 -20.09 -3.66 0.64
CA VAL A 262 -18.72 -3.75 1.13
C VAL A 262 -17.97 -4.91 0.48
N ASN A 263 -18.57 -6.11 0.45
CA ASN A 263 -17.96 -7.28 -0.16
C ASN A 263 -17.69 -7.08 -1.65
N LEU A 264 -18.66 -6.55 -2.41
CA LEU A 264 -18.49 -6.21 -3.82
C LEU A 264 -17.30 -5.27 -4.05
N ALA A 265 -17.16 -4.21 -3.23
CA ALA A 265 -16.02 -3.30 -3.32
C ALA A 265 -14.70 -4.00 -2.99
N MET A 266 -14.65 -4.77 -1.90
CA MET A 266 -13.46 -5.50 -1.45
C MET A 266 -12.93 -6.48 -2.51
N ILE A 267 -13.80 -7.22 -3.20
CA ILE A 267 -13.40 -8.24 -4.18
C ILE A 267 -13.64 -7.81 -5.62
N ASN A 268 -13.52 -6.52 -5.90
CA ASN A 268 -13.71 -5.94 -7.23
C ASN A 268 -12.53 -6.23 -8.20
N TYR A 269 -12.17 -7.51 -8.36
CA TYR A 269 -11.03 -7.96 -9.13
C TYR A 269 -11.24 -7.87 -10.65
N PRO A 270 -10.17 -7.73 -11.45
CA PRO A 270 -10.25 -7.60 -12.91
C PRO A 270 -10.56 -8.92 -13.65
N TYR A 271 -10.82 -10.00 -12.92
CA TYR A 271 -11.13 -11.33 -13.44
C TYR A 271 -12.11 -12.06 -12.51
N PRO A 272 -12.82 -13.09 -12.99
CA PRO A 272 -13.74 -13.87 -12.15
C PRO A 272 -13.02 -14.52 -10.97
N THR A 273 -13.68 -14.56 -9.82
CA THR A 273 -13.14 -15.18 -8.61
C THR A 273 -14.20 -15.95 -7.85
N ASN A 274 -13.75 -16.88 -6.99
CA ASN A 274 -14.58 -17.72 -6.14
C ASN A 274 -14.17 -17.61 -4.67
N PHE A 275 -13.78 -16.41 -4.23
CA PHE A 275 -13.26 -16.18 -2.88
C PHE A 275 -14.37 -16.21 -1.83
N PHE A 276 -15.29 -15.24 -1.86
CA PHE A 276 -16.49 -15.25 -1.00
C PHE A 276 -17.67 -15.93 -1.70
N MET A 277 -17.85 -15.59 -2.96
CA MET A 277 -18.91 -16.06 -3.85
C MET A 277 -18.34 -16.18 -5.25
N ASP A 278 -19.01 -16.93 -6.12
CA ASP A 278 -18.69 -16.91 -7.55
C ASP A 278 -19.09 -15.56 -8.13
N LEU A 279 -18.11 -14.74 -8.53
CA LEU A 279 -18.32 -13.41 -9.06
C LEU A 279 -17.65 -13.19 -10.42
N PRO A 280 -18.24 -12.33 -11.28
CA PRO A 280 -17.63 -11.93 -12.54
C PRO A 280 -16.39 -11.04 -12.33
N ALA A 281 -15.67 -10.76 -13.41
CA ALA A 281 -14.71 -9.66 -13.44
C ALA A 281 -15.41 -8.32 -13.21
N TYR A 282 -14.80 -7.44 -12.41
CA TYR A 282 -15.33 -6.12 -12.03
C TYR A 282 -16.78 -6.18 -11.54
N PRO A 283 -17.07 -6.94 -10.48
CA PRO A 283 -18.44 -7.19 -10.02
C PRO A 283 -19.20 -5.90 -9.66
N VAL A 284 -18.53 -4.84 -9.20
CA VAL A 284 -19.18 -3.53 -8.96
C VAL A 284 -19.70 -2.93 -10.26
N LYS A 285 -18.93 -3.01 -11.36
CA LYS A 285 -19.36 -2.54 -12.67
C LYS A 285 -20.58 -3.32 -13.15
N VAL A 286 -20.54 -4.65 -13.04
CA VAL A 286 -21.66 -5.52 -13.44
C VAL A 286 -22.92 -5.22 -12.63
N PHE A 287 -22.77 -5.02 -11.32
CA PHE A 287 -23.86 -4.60 -10.43
C PHE A 287 -24.46 -3.25 -10.87
N CYS A 288 -23.63 -2.22 -11.06
CA CYS A 288 -24.11 -0.88 -11.43
C CYS A 288 -24.69 -0.83 -12.86
N ASP A 289 -24.13 -1.57 -13.81
CA ASP A 289 -24.70 -1.72 -15.16
C ASP A 289 -26.07 -2.38 -15.09
N LYS A 290 -26.23 -3.41 -14.24
CA LYS A 290 -27.51 -4.07 -14.02
C LYS A 290 -28.53 -3.11 -13.43
N LEU A 291 -28.15 -2.35 -12.40
CA LEU A 291 -29.00 -1.34 -11.78
C LEU A 291 -29.46 -0.28 -12.80
N SER A 292 -28.52 0.23 -13.61
CA SER A 292 -28.76 1.26 -14.62
C SER A 292 -29.57 0.78 -15.83
N SER A 293 -29.71 -0.54 -16.01
CA SER A 293 -30.52 -1.11 -17.10
C SER A 293 -32.03 -0.96 -16.89
N PHE A 294 -32.46 -0.71 -15.66
CA PHE A 294 -33.86 -0.51 -15.31
C PHE A 294 -34.24 0.97 -15.44
N LYS A 295 -35.47 1.20 -15.89
CA LYS A 295 -36.12 2.51 -15.80
C LYS A 295 -37.26 2.39 -14.81
N PHE A 296 -37.23 3.19 -13.76
CA PHE A 296 -38.26 3.21 -12.72
C PHE A 296 -38.71 4.63 -12.45
N ALA A 297 -40.00 4.79 -12.13
CA ALA A 297 -40.64 6.08 -11.85
C ALA A 297 -41.09 6.19 -10.37
N ASP A 298 -41.05 5.08 -9.64
CA ASP A 298 -41.47 5.00 -8.24
C ASP A 298 -40.50 4.15 -7.41
N GLY A 299 -40.74 4.12 -6.09
CA GLY A 299 -39.90 3.38 -5.15
C GLY A 299 -39.94 1.86 -5.36
N LYS A 300 -41.06 1.29 -5.82
CA LYS A 300 -41.16 -0.15 -6.09
C LYS A 300 -40.28 -0.55 -7.27
N GLY A 301 -40.32 0.20 -8.37
CA GLY A 301 -39.44 -0.01 -9.50
C GLY A 301 -37.95 0.16 -9.15
N LEU A 302 -37.61 1.06 -8.23
CA LEU A 302 -36.25 1.17 -7.69
C LEU A 302 -35.85 -0.13 -6.97
N LEU A 303 -36.70 -0.63 -6.07
CA LEU A 303 -36.42 -1.88 -5.34
C LEU A 303 -36.38 -3.11 -6.26
N ASP A 304 -37.15 -3.15 -7.34
CA ASP A 304 -37.06 -4.21 -8.34
C ASP A 304 -35.71 -4.19 -9.06
N ALA A 305 -35.25 -2.99 -9.46
CA ALA A 305 -33.95 -2.80 -10.07
C ALA A 305 -32.81 -3.22 -9.12
N LEU A 306 -32.91 -2.82 -7.86
CA LEU A 306 -31.94 -3.18 -6.82
C LEU A 306 -31.93 -4.68 -6.54
N GLY A 307 -33.11 -5.29 -6.38
CA GLY A 307 -33.27 -6.73 -6.20
C GLY A 307 -32.64 -7.52 -7.35
N ALA A 308 -32.77 -7.05 -8.58
CA ALA A 308 -32.15 -7.67 -9.75
C ALA A 308 -30.62 -7.48 -9.80
N ALA A 309 -30.09 -6.35 -9.31
CA ALA A 309 -28.65 -6.11 -9.20
C ALA A 309 -28.00 -6.95 -8.09
N ILE A 310 -28.68 -7.13 -6.95
CA ILE A 310 -28.23 -7.97 -5.83
C ILE A 310 -27.97 -9.42 -6.27
N GLN A 311 -28.72 -9.93 -7.25
CA GLN A 311 -28.51 -11.28 -7.80
C GLN A 311 -27.11 -11.46 -8.44
N ILE A 312 -26.41 -10.39 -8.81
CA ILE A 312 -25.01 -10.47 -9.27
C ILE A 312 -24.10 -10.95 -8.14
N TYR A 313 -24.43 -10.65 -6.89
CA TYR A 313 -23.69 -11.14 -5.75
C TYR A 313 -24.24 -12.47 -5.24
N THR A 314 -25.56 -12.55 -5.06
CA THR A 314 -26.19 -13.66 -4.37
C THR A 314 -26.48 -14.85 -5.26
N ASN A 315 -26.52 -14.71 -6.59
CA ASN A 315 -26.91 -15.78 -7.50
C ASN A 315 -26.33 -15.64 -8.92
N TYR A 316 -25.07 -15.22 -9.03
CA TYR A 316 -24.40 -15.03 -10.32
C TYR A 316 -24.45 -16.28 -11.22
N THR A 317 -24.33 -17.47 -10.63
CA THR A 317 -24.34 -18.75 -11.34
C THR A 317 -25.74 -19.31 -11.59
N GLY A 318 -26.79 -18.69 -11.02
CA GLY A 318 -28.17 -19.17 -11.12
C GLY A 318 -28.49 -20.43 -10.30
N LYS A 319 -27.58 -20.86 -9.41
CA LYS A 319 -27.73 -22.08 -8.61
C LYS A 319 -28.51 -21.88 -7.31
N ASN A 320 -28.60 -20.64 -6.81
CA ASN A 320 -29.26 -20.36 -5.54
C ASN A 320 -30.77 -20.20 -5.74
N GLU A 321 -31.55 -20.96 -4.97
CA GLU A 321 -33.02 -20.95 -5.06
C GLU A 321 -33.63 -19.71 -4.41
N CYS A 322 -33.03 -19.24 -3.30
CA CYS A 322 -33.45 -18.08 -2.55
C CYS A 322 -32.25 -17.36 -1.90
N ASN A 323 -32.48 -16.12 -1.45
CA ASN A 323 -31.50 -15.27 -0.79
C ASN A 323 -31.67 -15.37 0.74
N ASN A 324 -30.68 -15.94 1.42
CA ASN A 324 -30.65 -16.00 2.88
C ASN A 324 -29.99 -14.74 3.44
N VAL A 325 -30.78 -13.88 4.10
CA VAL A 325 -30.29 -12.61 4.66
C VAL A 325 -29.35 -12.80 5.86
N ASN A 326 -29.29 -14.00 6.45
CA ASN A 326 -28.37 -14.31 7.54
C ASN A 326 -26.97 -14.74 7.03
N VAL A 327 -26.76 -14.81 5.71
CA VAL A 327 -25.50 -15.25 5.10
C VAL A 327 -25.07 -14.23 4.05
N THR A 328 -23.87 -13.67 4.23
CA THR A 328 -23.29 -12.70 3.29
C THR A 328 -22.06 -13.25 2.57
N SER A 329 -21.46 -14.34 3.06
CA SER A 329 -20.30 -15.00 2.47
C SER A 329 -20.29 -16.49 2.81
N GLN A 330 -19.38 -17.28 2.22
CA GLN A 330 -19.11 -18.63 2.72
C GLN A 330 -18.66 -18.54 4.19
N ASP A 331 -19.05 -19.50 5.03
CA ASP A 331 -18.68 -19.50 6.46
C ASP A 331 -17.15 -19.51 6.61
N MET A 332 -16.60 -18.36 6.99
CA MET A 332 -15.18 -18.13 7.26
C MET A 332 -14.90 -18.00 8.75
N GLY A 333 -15.80 -18.46 9.63
CA GLY A 333 -15.62 -18.30 11.08
C GLY A 333 -16.03 -16.92 11.59
N GLU A 334 -17.08 -16.34 11.00
CA GLU A 334 -17.64 -15.02 11.37
C GLU A 334 -17.87 -14.90 12.89
N TYR A 335 -18.35 -15.95 13.55
CA TYR A 335 -18.58 -15.96 14.99
C TYR A 335 -17.30 -15.70 15.81
N ALA A 336 -16.16 -16.29 15.44
CA ALA A 336 -14.89 -16.07 16.11
C ALA A 336 -14.33 -14.68 15.82
N TRP A 337 -14.47 -14.21 14.58
CA TRP A 337 -14.07 -12.86 14.19
C TRP A 337 -14.83 -11.79 14.98
N ASP A 338 -16.14 -11.95 15.12
CA ASP A 338 -16.99 -11.05 15.89
C ASP A 338 -16.58 -11.00 17.38
N TYR A 339 -16.12 -12.13 17.94
CA TYR A 339 -15.56 -12.15 19.29
C TYR A 339 -14.26 -11.35 19.38
N GLN A 340 -13.35 -11.49 18.39
CA GLN A 340 -12.12 -10.69 18.34
C GLN A 340 -12.42 -9.20 18.18
N ALA A 341 -13.38 -8.84 17.34
CA ALA A 341 -13.84 -7.46 17.17
C ALA A 341 -14.42 -6.90 18.47
N CYS A 342 -15.17 -7.72 19.23
CA CYS A 342 -15.72 -7.35 20.53
C CYS A 342 -14.71 -7.25 21.67
N THR A 343 -13.45 -7.64 21.47
CA THR A 343 -12.44 -7.71 22.54
C THR A 343 -11.18 -6.89 22.25
N GLU A 344 -10.45 -7.18 21.17
CA GLU A 344 -9.15 -6.57 20.87
C GLU A 344 -9.14 -5.78 19.56
N LEU A 345 -9.92 -6.21 18.56
CA LEU A 345 -9.95 -5.66 17.20
C LEU A 345 -11.13 -4.69 17.01
N ILE A 346 -11.28 -3.75 17.94
CA ILE A 346 -12.38 -2.77 17.93
C ILE A 346 -12.05 -1.70 16.88
N MET A 347 -12.70 -1.76 15.72
CA MET A 347 -12.46 -0.89 14.58
C MET A 347 -13.65 0.07 14.36
N PRO A 348 -13.54 1.35 14.76
CA PRO A 348 -14.63 2.31 14.60
C PRO A 348 -14.97 2.57 13.13
N MET A 349 -16.23 2.37 12.76
CA MET A 349 -16.76 2.70 11.44
C MET A 349 -18.10 3.43 11.58
N CYS A 350 -18.34 4.42 10.73
CA CYS A 350 -19.58 5.18 10.70
C CYS A 350 -19.93 5.57 9.26
N SER A 351 -21.21 5.73 8.96
CA SER A 351 -21.70 6.22 7.67
C SER A 351 -22.40 7.57 7.86
N THR A 352 -22.24 8.47 6.89
CA THR A 352 -22.78 9.84 6.85
C THR A 352 -23.51 10.09 5.54
N GLU A 353 -24.13 11.27 5.36
CA GLU A 353 -24.79 11.63 4.10
C GLU A 353 -23.85 11.73 2.88
N LYS A 354 -22.52 11.69 3.10
CA LYS A 354 -21.50 11.79 2.03
C LYS A 354 -21.23 10.47 1.32
N ASP A 355 -21.56 9.36 1.97
CA ASP A 355 -21.39 8.02 1.41
C ASP A 355 -22.74 7.42 1.01
N MET A 356 -22.71 6.30 0.29
CA MET A 356 -23.92 5.68 -0.27
C MET A 356 -24.67 4.79 0.73
N PHE A 357 -24.20 4.63 1.97
CA PHE A 357 -24.77 3.69 2.94
C PHE A 357 -25.85 4.35 3.82
N GLU A 358 -26.57 3.55 4.60
CA GLU A 358 -27.53 4.09 5.58
C GLU A 358 -26.75 4.77 6.72
N SER A 359 -26.98 6.08 6.89
CA SER A 359 -26.25 6.89 7.86
C SER A 359 -26.34 6.31 9.27
N THR A 360 -25.17 6.00 9.82
CA THR A 360 -25.04 5.31 11.11
C THR A 360 -23.89 5.92 11.88
N ALA A 361 -24.19 6.53 13.02
CA ALA A 361 -23.18 7.10 13.90
C ALA A 361 -22.43 6.01 14.68
N TRP A 362 -21.11 6.16 14.81
CA TRP A 362 -20.32 5.32 15.69
C TRP A 362 -20.62 5.64 17.16
N SER A 363 -20.90 4.60 17.95
CA SER A 363 -21.11 4.71 19.39
C SER A 363 -20.48 3.52 20.10
N PHE A 364 -19.39 3.77 20.82
CA PHE A 364 -18.69 2.74 21.60
C PHE A 364 -19.60 2.08 22.66
N GLN A 365 -20.48 2.83 23.32
CA GLN A 365 -21.39 2.26 24.33
C GLN A 365 -22.34 1.24 23.72
N LYS A 366 -23.07 1.63 22.66
CA LYS A 366 -23.93 0.72 21.88
C LYS A 366 -23.15 -0.52 21.42
N TYR A 367 -21.96 -0.32 20.86
CA TYR A 367 -21.09 -1.43 20.42
C TYR A 367 -20.75 -2.39 21.57
N SER A 368 -20.35 -1.87 22.73
CA SER A 368 -20.04 -2.65 23.93
C SER A 368 -21.26 -3.40 24.49
N ASP A 369 -22.44 -2.77 24.45
CA ASP A 369 -23.69 -3.40 24.89
C ASP A 369 -24.09 -4.56 23.96
N ASP A 370 -23.91 -4.40 22.65
CA ASP A 370 -24.20 -5.43 21.66
C ASP A 370 -23.21 -6.61 21.78
N CYS A 371 -21.93 -6.32 22.05
CA CYS A 371 -20.94 -7.35 22.40
C CYS A 371 -21.33 -8.13 23.66
N PHE A 372 -21.82 -7.44 24.71
CA PHE A 372 -22.26 -8.09 25.94
C PHE A 372 -23.47 -8.98 25.70
N LYS A 373 -24.46 -8.53 24.92
CA LYS A 373 -25.63 -9.35 24.56
C LYS A 373 -25.23 -10.63 23.81
N ARG A 374 -24.25 -10.56 22.91
CA ARG A 374 -23.87 -11.68 22.05
C ARG A 374 -22.92 -12.67 22.73
N PHE A 375 -21.93 -12.17 23.45
CA PHE A 375 -20.82 -12.98 23.97
C PHE A 375 -20.71 -12.98 25.50
N GLY A 376 -21.51 -12.17 26.20
CA GLY A 376 -21.38 -11.98 27.66
C GLY A 376 -20.12 -11.21 28.06
N VAL A 377 -19.46 -10.55 27.11
CA VAL A 377 -18.26 -9.72 27.36
C VAL A 377 -18.49 -8.31 26.84
N HIS A 378 -18.13 -7.31 27.65
CA HIS A 378 -18.10 -5.93 27.20
C HIS A 378 -16.83 -5.67 26.40
N ALA A 379 -16.98 -4.94 25.28
CA ALA A 379 -15.85 -4.27 24.67
C ALA A 379 -15.32 -3.25 25.68
N ALA A 380 -14.16 -3.55 26.27
CA ALA A 380 -13.63 -2.81 27.42
C ALA A 380 -12.28 -2.13 27.14
N ARG A 381 -11.61 -2.49 26.04
CA ARG A 381 -10.24 -2.04 25.74
C ARG A 381 -10.11 -1.57 24.28
N PRO A 382 -10.77 -0.48 23.88
CA PRO A 382 -10.76 -0.01 22.49
C PRO A 382 -9.37 0.39 21.97
N ASP A 383 -8.45 0.72 22.87
CA ASP A 383 -7.07 1.12 22.57
C ASP A 383 -6.06 -0.03 22.66
N TRP A 384 -6.47 -1.25 23.03
CA TRP A 384 -5.55 -2.35 23.33
C TRP A 384 -4.64 -2.70 22.16
N SER A 385 -5.20 -2.83 20.95
CA SER A 385 -4.40 -3.13 19.76
C SER A 385 -3.39 -2.02 19.43
N VAL A 386 -3.73 -0.76 19.72
CA VAL A 386 -2.82 0.38 19.55
C VAL A 386 -1.68 0.34 20.58
N LEU A 387 -2.01 0.04 21.84
CA LEU A 387 -1.02 -0.10 22.93
C LEU A 387 -0.09 -1.29 22.70
N GLU A 388 -0.64 -2.41 22.27
CA GLU A 388 0.10 -3.65 22.05
C GLU A 388 1.04 -3.53 20.84
N TYR A 389 0.56 -2.96 19.72
CA TYR A 389 1.29 -2.98 18.44
C TYR A 389 1.88 -1.62 18.00
N GLY A 390 1.68 -0.57 18.79
CA GLY A 390 2.36 0.73 18.63
C GLY A 390 1.68 1.74 17.72
N GLY A 391 0.52 1.42 17.12
CA GLY A 391 -0.27 2.34 16.30
C GLY A 391 0.55 3.03 15.20
N LYS A 392 0.59 4.37 15.21
CA LYS A 392 1.39 5.17 14.25
C LYS A 392 2.89 5.24 14.58
N ASN A 393 3.33 4.78 15.75
CA ASN A 393 4.73 4.85 16.17
C ASN A 393 5.56 3.66 15.66
N LEU A 394 5.67 3.55 14.34
CA LEU A 394 6.27 2.37 13.70
C LEU A 394 7.76 2.51 13.38
N ARG A 395 8.37 3.67 13.67
CA ARG A 395 9.76 4.01 13.29
C ARG A 395 10.85 3.09 13.89
N TYR A 396 10.51 2.35 14.94
CA TYR A 396 11.43 1.45 15.65
C TYR A 396 11.46 0.04 15.07
N PHE A 397 10.52 -0.29 14.19
CA PHE A 397 10.46 -1.59 13.54
C PHE A 397 11.16 -1.57 12.18
N SER A 398 11.35 -2.74 11.60
CA SER A 398 12.06 -2.88 10.32
C SER A 398 11.60 -4.09 9.52
N ASN A 399 11.89 -4.03 8.22
CA ASN A 399 11.74 -5.10 7.24
C ASN A 399 10.28 -5.52 7.03
N ILE A 400 9.39 -4.55 6.88
CA ILE A 400 7.97 -4.79 6.59
C ILE A 400 7.63 -4.08 5.28
N VAL A 401 7.08 -4.84 4.33
CA VAL A 401 6.46 -4.27 3.15
C VAL A 401 4.96 -4.23 3.41
N PHE A 402 4.37 -3.04 3.36
CA PHE A 402 2.92 -2.88 3.30
C PHE A 402 2.51 -2.69 1.85
N SER A 403 1.55 -3.47 1.36
CA SER A 403 0.96 -3.28 0.03
C SER A 403 -0.51 -3.01 0.15
N ASN A 404 -1.07 -2.09 -0.63
CA ASN A 404 -2.49 -1.72 -0.49
C ASN A 404 -3.14 -1.53 -1.85
N GLY A 405 -4.29 -2.15 -2.07
CA GLY A 405 -5.20 -1.74 -3.12
C GLY A 405 -5.85 -0.40 -2.79
N LEU A 406 -5.82 0.59 -3.67
CA LEU A 406 -6.50 1.87 -3.42
C LEU A 406 -8.01 1.81 -3.73
N MET A 407 -8.48 0.71 -4.33
CA MET A 407 -9.91 0.41 -4.50
C MET A 407 -10.42 -0.54 -3.40
N ASP A 408 -9.64 -0.76 -2.35
CA ASP A 408 -10.02 -1.55 -1.19
C ASP A 408 -10.51 -0.62 -0.06
N PRO A 409 -11.76 -0.77 0.44
CA PRO A 409 -12.26 -0.01 1.59
C PRO A 409 -11.34 -0.08 2.82
N TRP A 410 -10.65 -1.21 3.04
CA TRP A 410 -9.72 -1.39 4.16
C TRP A 410 -8.46 -0.52 4.04
N SER A 411 -8.16 0.02 2.86
CA SER A 411 -7.04 0.94 2.68
C SER A 411 -7.15 2.23 3.51
N SER A 412 -8.38 2.57 3.97
CA SER A 412 -8.63 3.62 4.98
C SER A 412 -7.81 3.43 6.26
N GLY A 413 -7.62 2.17 6.67
CA GLY A 413 -6.87 1.76 7.84
C GLY A 413 -5.41 1.43 7.59
N CYS A 414 -4.94 1.51 6.35
CA CYS A 414 -3.62 1.03 5.98
C CYS A 414 -2.54 2.12 6.05
N ILE A 415 -1.28 1.70 6.00
CA ILE A 415 -0.13 2.60 5.86
C ILE A 415 0.09 2.88 4.39
N LEU A 416 -0.13 4.13 3.97
CA LEU A 416 -0.07 4.53 2.55
C LEU A 416 1.24 5.21 2.12
N HIS A 417 2.19 5.38 3.03
CA HIS A 417 3.49 6.02 2.76
C HIS A 417 4.63 5.34 3.53
N ASN A 418 5.84 5.39 2.97
CA ASN A 418 7.03 4.83 3.62
C ASN A 418 7.24 5.46 5.00
N ILE A 419 7.45 4.62 6.02
CA ILE A 419 7.76 5.07 7.39
C ILE A 419 9.27 5.17 7.59
N SER A 420 10.04 4.27 6.96
CA SER A 420 11.50 4.27 7.01
C SER A 420 12.09 3.66 5.74
N SER A 421 13.41 3.54 5.66
CA SER A 421 14.08 2.80 4.57
C SER A 421 13.78 1.30 4.57
N SER A 422 13.22 0.76 5.67
CA SER A 422 12.95 -0.67 5.86
C SER A 422 11.49 -1.00 6.13
N ILE A 423 10.65 0.01 6.40
CA ILE A 423 9.20 -0.09 6.40
C ILE A 423 8.69 0.70 5.20
N VAL A 424 8.43 -0.04 4.13
CA VAL A 424 8.15 0.52 2.80
C VAL A 424 6.74 0.14 2.36
N VAL A 425 6.17 0.97 1.50
CA VAL A 425 4.80 0.86 1.03
C VAL A 425 4.76 0.76 -0.49
N ILE A 426 3.89 -0.10 -1.01
CA ILE A 426 3.52 -0.14 -2.43
C ILE A 426 2.00 -0.06 -2.59
N ASN A 427 1.51 1.06 -3.14
CA ASN A 427 0.09 1.25 -3.41
C ASN A 427 -0.25 0.81 -4.83
N ILE A 428 -1.34 0.05 -4.97
CA ILE A 428 -1.85 -0.54 -6.20
C ILE A 428 -3.10 0.25 -6.58
N THR A 429 -2.95 1.18 -7.53
CA THR A 429 -3.96 2.22 -7.82
C THR A 429 -5.36 1.65 -8.14
N ASP A 430 -5.42 0.57 -8.90
CA ASP A 430 -6.67 -0.11 -9.28
C ASP A 430 -6.86 -1.43 -8.53
N GLY A 431 -6.04 -1.69 -7.52
CA GLY A 431 -6.10 -2.91 -6.73
C GLY A 431 -7.29 -2.90 -5.78
N ALA A 432 -8.05 -3.98 -5.80
CA ALA A 432 -8.98 -4.37 -4.74
C ALA A 432 -8.22 -5.05 -3.58
N HIS A 433 -8.94 -5.68 -2.65
CA HIS A 433 -8.37 -6.25 -1.43
C HIS A 433 -7.27 -7.28 -1.72
N HIS A 434 -6.04 -7.00 -1.25
CA HIS A 434 -4.82 -7.82 -1.36
C HIS A 434 -4.63 -8.59 -2.70
N VAL A 435 -4.94 -7.94 -3.82
CA VAL A 435 -4.87 -8.54 -5.18
C VAL A 435 -3.45 -9.00 -5.56
N ASP A 436 -2.44 -8.39 -4.98
CA ASP A 436 -1.03 -8.73 -5.14
C ASP A 436 -0.68 -10.13 -4.62
N LEU A 437 -1.41 -10.64 -3.63
CA LEU A 437 -1.23 -12.00 -3.11
C LEU A 437 -1.89 -13.07 -3.96
N ARG A 438 -2.83 -12.71 -4.85
CA ARG A 438 -3.48 -13.67 -5.75
C ARG A 438 -2.48 -14.26 -6.74
N ALA A 439 -2.83 -15.42 -7.30
CA ALA A 439 -2.07 -16.02 -8.40
C ALA A 439 -1.98 -15.06 -9.59
N THR A 440 -0.90 -15.19 -10.36
CA THR A 440 -0.71 -14.43 -11.60
C THR A 440 -1.79 -14.79 -12.60
N HIS A 441 -2.41 -13.76 -13.17
CA HIS A 441 -3.50 -13.86 -14.13
C HIS A 441 -3.24 -12.94 -15.33
N PRO A 442 -3.57 -13.36 -16.58
CA PRO A 442 -3.36 -12.52 -17.77
C PRO A 442 -4.05 -11.16 -17.75
N ALA A 443 -5.11 -11.02 -16.95
CA ALA A 443 -5.86 -9.77 -16.76
C ALA A 443 -5.34 -8.92 -15.58
N ASP A 444 -4.22 -9.30 -14.95
CA ASP A 444 -3.59 -8.45 -13.94
C ASP A 444 -3.19 -7.11 -14.55
N THR A 445 -3.45 -6.05 -13.79
CA THR A 445 -3.10 -4.70 -14.21
C THR A 445 -1.59 -4.48 -14.05
N ASN A 446 -1.05 -3.48 -14.77
CA ASN A 446 0.36 -3.13 -14.63
C ASN A 446 0.74 -2.75 -13.20
N TYR A 447 -0.20 -2.21 -12.40
CA TYR A 447 0.05 -1.87 -11.00
C TYR A 447 0.21 -3.13 -10.14
N VAL A 448 -0.59 -4.15 -10.35
CA VAL A 448 -0.46 -5.46 -9.66
C VAL A 448 0.87 -6.10 -10.00
N VAL A 449 1.24 -6.13 -11.28
CA VAL A 449 2.53 -6.68 -11.73
C VAL A 449 3.71 -5.92 -11.11
N GLN A 450 3.65 -4.59 -11.05
CA GLN A 450 4.67 -3.77 -10.39
C GLN A 450 4.77 -4.06 -8.89
N ALA A 451 3.64 -4.24 -8.20
CA ALA A 451 3.64 -4.57 -6.78
C ALA A 451 4.25 -5.95 -6.49
N ARG A 452 3.93 -6.96 -7.30
CA ARG A 452 4.56 -8.29 -7.18
C ARG A 452 6.07 -8.24 -7.45
N ASN A 453 6.50 -7.47 -8.45
CA ASN A 453 7.93 -7.25 -8.69
C ASN A 453 8.61 -6.50 -7.54
N PHE A 454 7.90 -5.54 -6.91
CA PHE A 454 8.39 -4.85 -5.72
C PHE A 454 8.59 -5.84 -4.57
N HIS A 455 7.64 -6.73 -4.31
CA HIS A 455 7.75 -7.79 -3.30
C HIS A 455 8.96 -8.69 -3.56
N ARG A 456 9.12 -9.18 -4.80
CA ARG A 456 10.28 -10.00 -5.22
C ARG A 456 11.60 -9.29 -4.90
N ASN A 457 11.70 -8.01 -5.25
CA ASN A 457 12.91 -7.22 -4.98
C ASN A 457 13.14 -6.95 -3.49
N ALA A 458 12.07 -6.69 -2.74
CA ALA A 458 12.14 -6.45 -1.30
C ALA A 458 12.54 -7.71 -0.52
N ILE A 459 12.21 -8.90 -1.03
CA ILE A 459 12.67 -10.19 -0.50
C ILE A 459 14.14 -10.44 -0.91
N LYS A 460 14.54 -10.18 -2.17
CA LYS A 460 15.94 -10.35 -2.65
C LYS A 460 16.95 -9.45 -1.95
N ARG A 461 16.59 -8.21 -1.62
CA ARG A 461 17.47 -7.25 -0.93
C ARG A 461 17.85 -7.64 0.51
N ARG A 462 17.52 -8.85 0.96
CA ARG A 462 17.66 -9.33 2.34
C ARG A 462 18.84 -10.28 2.56
N ASP A 463 19.73 -10.44 1.58
CA ASP A 463 21.05 -10.99 1.86
C ASP A 463 21.71 -10.10 2.92
N GLY A 464 22.04 -10.69 4.07
CA GLY A 464 22.75 -10.00 5.13
C GLY A 464 24.07 -9.39 4.61
N PRO A 465 24.66 -8.45 5.35
CA PRO A 465 25.98 -7.95 5.00
C PRO A 465 26.93 -9.13 4.78
N SER A 466 27.55 -9.19 3.59
CA SER A 466 28.45 -10.28 3.21
C SER A 466 29.47 -10.57 4.32
N LYS A 467 30.02 -11.80 4.38
CA LYS A 467 31.08 -12.15 5.34
C LYS A 467 32.20 -11.09 5.40
N SER A 468 32.57 -10.49 4.26
CA SER A 468 33.55 -9.40 4.18
C SER A 468 33.05 -8.07 4.77
N THR A 469 31.75 -7.80 4.69
CA THR A 469 31.12 -6.65 5.36
C THR A 469 31.03 -6.86 6.86
N PHE A 470 30.69 -8.06 7.32
CA PHE A 470 30.69 -8.40 8.74
C PHE A 470 32.09 -8.35 9.33
N GLN A 471 33.08 -8.95 8.67
CA GLN A 471 34.49 -8.89 9.08
C GLN A 471 35.01 -7.45 9.14
N ARG A 472 34.61 -6.59 8.19
CA ARG A 472 34.95 -5.16 8.25
C ARG A 472 34.29 -4.45 9.43
N LEU A 473 33.02 -4.74 9.72
CA LEU A 473 32.32 -4.12 10.84
C LEU A 473 32.89 -4.57 12.20
N VAL A 474 33.19 -5.86 12.35
CA VAL A 474 33.84 -6.42 13.55
C VAL A 474 35.24 -5.84 13.71
N ALA A 475 36.09 -5.90 12.68
CA ALA A 475 37.44 -5.34 12.74
C ALA A 475 37.42 -3.83 13.05
N LYS A 476 36.44 -3.11 12.48
CA LYS A 476 36.22 -1.68 12.76
C LYS A 476 35.75 -1.43 14.18
N PHE A 477 34.85 -2.25 14.72
CA PHE A 477 34.43 -2.14 16.10
C PHE A 477 35.55 -2.48 17.08
N GLU A 478 36.33 -3.53 16.82
CA GLU A 478 37.51 -3.90 17.62
C GLU A 478 38.58 -2.80 17.63
N THR A 479 38.76 -2.10 16.51
CA THR A 479 39.77 -1.02 16.42
C THR A 479 39.28 0.34 16.91
N THR A 480 37.98 0.64 16.79
CA THR A 480 37.46 2.00 17.06
C THR A 480 36.42 2.08 18.16
N GLY A 481 35.96 0.94 18.69
CA GLY A 481 34.84 0.86 19.63
C GLY A 481 33.48 1.23 19.00
N SER A 482 33.41 1.42 17.68
CA SER A 482 32.18 1.85 16.99
C SER A 482 32.03 1.21 15.60
N VAL A 483 30.79 0.94 15.21
CA VAL A 483 30.46 0.53 13.83
C VAL A 483 30.19 1.72 12.91
N ASN A 484 30.08 2.94 13.46
CA ASN A 484 29.83 4.16 12.70
C ASN A 484 31.06 4.54 11.86
N ASN A 485 30.84 5.05 10.64
CA ASN A 485 31.94 5.50 9.79
C ASN A 485 32.64 6.68 10.45
N LEU A 486 33.93 6.48 10.80
CA LEU A 486 34.80 7.61 11.09
C LEU A 486 34.94 8.44 9.79
N PRO A 487 34.90 9.77 9.88
CA PRO A 487 35.16 10.63 8.73
C PRO A 487 36.52 10.27 8.13
N THR A 488 36.52 9.91 6.85
CA THR A 488 37.69 9.31 6.20
C THR A 488 38.80 10.36 6.04
N PRO A 489 40.06 10.08 6.44
CA PRO A 489 41.19 10.88 6.03
C PRO A 489 41.35 10.78 4.51
N VAL A 490 41.37 11.92 3.83
CA VAL A 490 41.42 12.00 2.36
C VAL A 490 42.68 11.30 1.85
N ARG A 491 42.50 10.24 1.06
CA ARG A 491 43.57 9.54 0.35
C ARG A 491 44.18 10.47 -0.70
N GLN A 492 45.50 10.72 -0.64
CA GLN A 492 46.23 11.36 -1.74
C GLN A 492 46.05 10.54 -3.02
N ARG A 493 45.54 11.19 -4.08
CA ARG A 493 45.39 10.60 -5.42
C ARG A 493 46.71 10.70 -6.20
N ASN A 494 47.01 9.66 -6.98
CA ASN A 494 48.16 9.59 -7.89
C ASN A 494 48.16 10.76 -8.88
N ALA A 495 49.36 11.30 -9.14
CA ALA A 495 49.60 12.45 -10.00
C ALA A 495 49.31 12.18 -11.48
N ARG A 496 49.01 13.27 -12.19
CA ARG A 496 48.69 13.41 -13.62
C ARG A 496 49.89 13.01 -14.49
N SER A 497 49.70 12.20 -15.53
CA SER A 497 50.69 12.02 -16.61
C SER A 497 50.47 13.06 -17.71
N ALA A 498 51.55 13.47 -18.37
CA ALA A 498 51.51 14.43 -19.48
C ALA A 498 50.67 13.94 -20.68
N GLU A 499 50.57 12.62 -20.87
CA GLU A 499 49.78 11.98 -21.93
C GLU A 499 48.28 12.19 -21.74
N ASN A 500 47.79 12.09 -20.50
CA ASN A 500 46.37 12.34 -20.19
C ASN A 500 45.99 13.80 -20.41
N ILE A 501 46.93 14.72 -20.16
CA ILE A 501 46.74 16.16 -20.41
C ILE A 501 46.72 16.44 -21.92
N ALA A 502 47.57 15.77 -22.70
CA ALA A 502 47.62 15.92 -24.15
C ALA A 502 46.35 15.39 -24.84
N ALA A 503 45.83 14.23 -24.43
CA ALA A 503 44.62 13.64 -24.99
C ALA A 503 43.38 14.52 -24.78
N VAL A 504 43.26 15.13 -23.59
CA VAL A 504 42.18 16.06 -23.27
C VAL A 504 42.31 17.36 -24.06
N ARG A 505 43.53 17.88 -24.25
CA ARG A 505 43.78 19.09 -25.03
C ARG A 505 43.38 18.96 -26.49
N VAL A 506 43.64 17.80 -27.11
CA VAL A 506 43.23 17.50 -28.50
C VAL A 506 41.71 17.41 -28.61
N SER A 507 41.05 16.72 -27.67
CA SER A 507 39.58 16.64 -27.61
C SER A 507 38.89 18.00 -27.48
N VAL A 508 39.53 18.96 -26.80
CA VAL A 508 39.01 20.32 -26.61
C VAL A 508 39.20 21.20 -27.84
N GLN A 509 40.27 20.97 -28.63
CA GLN A 509 40.50 21.71 -29.88
C GLN A 509 39.57 21.29 -31.03
N GLU A 510 39.12 20.03 -31.04
CA GLU A 510 38.28 19.48 -32.11
C GLU A 510 36.80 19.95 -32.05
N ASN A 511 36.32 20.46 -30.91
CA ASN A 511 34.93 20.94 -30.76
C ASN A 511 34.80 22.21 -29.89
N PRO A 512 35.23 23.38 -30.39
CA PRO A 512 35.26 24.62 -29.61
C PRO A 512 33.90 25.30 -29.41
N ARG A 513 32.78 24.72 -29.87
CA ARG A 513 31.44 25.32 -29.78
C ARG A 513 30.48 24.49 -28.94
N GLN A 514 30.71 24.43 -27.64
CA GLN A 514 29.66 24.23 -26.64
C GLN A 514 30.29 24.42 -25.25
N HIS A 515 30.04 25.56 -24.59
CA HIS A 515 29.80 25.70 -23.14
C HIS A 515 29.74 27.19 -22.76
N ILE A 516 28.53 27.69 -22.46
CA ILE A 516 28.21 29.06 -22.02
C ILE A 516 28.30 29.19 -20.49
N LEU A 517 29.21 28.46 -19.83
CA LEU A 517 29.22 28.34 -18.35
C LEU A 517 30.64 28.39 -17.78
N GLN A 518 31.40 29.41 -18.17
CA GLN A 518 32.68 29.71 -17.52
C GLN A 518 32.43 30.77 -16.42
N LEU A 519 32.83 30.47 -15.19
CA LEU A 519 32.78 31.39 -14.05
C LEU A 519 33.72 32.58 -14.28
N GLU A 520 33.25 33.80 -14.02
CA GLU A 520 34.11 35.00 -14.04
C GLU A 520 34.67 35.31 -12.65
N GLU A 521 35.64 36.22 -12.62
CA GLU A 521 36.26 36.70 -11.38
C GLU A 521 35.21 37.35 -10.46
N GLY A 522 35.13 36.87 -9.20
CA GLY A 522 34.14 37.33 -8.21
C GLY A 522 32.83 36.53 -8.15
N ASP A 523 32.57 35.60 -9.08
CA ASP A 523 31.39 34.73 -9.01
C ASP A 523 31.49 33.71 -7.86
N GLU A 524 32.70 33.25 -7.54
CA GLU A 524 32.95 32.27 -6.46
C GLU A 524 32.55 32.80 -5.08
N ALA A 525 32.84 34.07 -4.80
CA ALA A 525 32.45 34.72 -3.54
C ALA A 525 30.92 34.83 -3.41
N LYS A 526 30.24 35.29 -4.47
CA LYS A 526 28.77 35.40 -4.51
C LYS A 526 28.08 34.06 -4.35
N CYS A 527 28.65 33.02 -4.96
CA CYS A 527 28.23 31.65 -4.77
C CYS A 527 28.35 31.26 -3.28
N LEU A 528 29.53 31.40 -2.69
CA LEU A 528 29.77 31.00 -1.30
C LEU A 528 28.83 31.73 -0.32
N ASP A 529 28.65 33.03 -0.51
CA ASP A 529 27.73 33.85 0.28
C ASP A 529 26.29 33.32 0.22
N PHE A 530 25.82 32.92 -0.98
CA PHE A 530 24.51 32.31 -1.14
C PHE A 530 24.41 30.97 -0.38
N CYS A 531 25.43 30.12 -0.43
CA CYS A 531 25.44 28.86 0.32
C CYS A 531 25.42 29.06 1.84
N LEU A 532 26.16 30.05 2.33
CA LEU A 532 26.16 30.41 3.75
C LEU A 532 24.79 30.95 4.18
N GLU A 533 24.20 31.84 3.38
CA GLU A 533 22.87 32.39 3.64
C GLU A 533 21.78 31.30 3.65
N MET A 534 21.74 30.42 2.65
CA MET A 534 20.78 29.31 2.60
C MET A 534 21.02 28.31 3.74
N GLY A 535 22.28 27.99 4.04
CA GLY A 535 22.64 27.13 5.17
C GLY A 535 22.15 27.69 6.50
N ASN A 536 22.38 28.97 6.74
CA ASN A 536 21.89 29.67 7.93
C ASN A 536 20.37 29.66 8.04
N ARG A 537 19.64 29.89 6.94
CA ARG A 537 18.16 29.84 6.95
C ARG A 537 17.63 28.45 7.20
N VAL A 538 18.22 27.41 6.61
CA VAL A 538 17.81 26.02 6.85
C VAL A 538 18.02 25.62 8.31
N LEU A 539 19.10 26.09 8.94
CA LEU A 539 19.41 25.80 10.34
C LEU A 539 18.54 26.59 11.33
N ASN A 540 18.29 27.87 11.06
CA ASN A 540 17.66 28.77 12.02
C ASN A 540 16.15 28.94 11.80
N GLU A 541 15.63 28.69 10.59
CA GLU A 541 14.21 28.81 10.28
C GLU A 541 13.58 27.43 10.08
N VAL A 542 12.82 26.96 11.08
CA VAL A 542 12.18 25.63 11.05
C VAL A 542 11.35 25.44 9.78
N GLY A 543 11.74 24.46 8.96
CA GLY A 543 11.03 24.11 7.74
C GLY A 543 11.19 25.11 6.58
N PHE A 544 12.20 25.99 6.58
CA PHE A 544 12.48 26.91 5.46
C PHE A 544 12.54 26.21 4.10
N HIS A 545 13.28 25.09 3.99
CA HIS A 545 13.39 24.31 2.75
C HIS A 545 12.04 23.79 2.22
N LYS A 546 11.02 23.65 3.08
CA LYS A 546 9.67 23.23 2.68
C LYS A 546 8.83 24.38 2.14
N ARG A 547 9.21 25.62 2.44
CA ARG A 547 8.49 26.85 2.04
C ARG A 547 8.98 27.42 0.71
N ILE A 548 9.93 26.78 0.02
CA ILE A 548 10.44 27.26 -1.26
C ILE A 548 9.69 26.55 -2.39
N LEU A 549 9.05 27.33 -3.25
CA LEU A 549 8.47 26.90 -4.52
C LEU A 549 9.48 27.10 -5.63
N PHE A 550 9.95 26.00 -6.23
CA PHE A 550 11.00 26.01 -7.24
C PHE A 550 10.43 25.98 -8.66
N SER A 551 10.97 26.82 -9.54
CA SER A 551 10.81 26.65 -10.99
C SER A 551 12.10 26.02 -11.55
N ALA A 552 12.02 24.81 -12.10
CA ALA A 552 13.16 24.10 -12.69
C ALA A 552 13.38 24.45 -14.18
N GLU A 553 14.63 24.33 -14.66
CA GLU A 553 15.01 24.62 -16.05
C GLU A 553 14.25 23.75 -17.08
N SER A 554 13.62 24.42 -18.04
CA SER A 554 13.63 23.95 -19.44
C SER A 554 14.80 24.65 -20.10
N THR A 555 15.68 23.92 -20.79
CA THR A 555 16.68 24.58 -21.64
C THR A 555 15.97 25.23 -22.83
N PHE A 556 15.79 26.55 -22.76
CA PHE A 556 15.24 27.35 -23.86
C PHE A 556 16.35 27.72 -24.82
N SER A 557 16.27 27.23 -26.04
CA SER A 557 17.19 27.65 -27.09
C SER A 557 16.67 28.92 -27.76
N THR A 558 17.56 29.86 -28.09
CA THR A 558 17.20 31.12 -28.78
C THR A 558 16.62 30.90 -30.18
N ASN A 559 16.74 29.68 -30.71
CA ASN A 559 16.17 29.19 -31.97
C ASN A 559 14.85 28.41 -31.81
N GLY A 560 14.19 28.46 -30.65
CA GLY A 560 12.80 27.99 -30.49
C GLY A 560 12.61 26.48 -30.31
N VAL A 561 13.68 25.74 -29.96
CA VAL A 561 13.60 24.31 -29.63
C VAL A 561 13.62 24.15 -28.12
N VAL A 562 12.48 23.74 -27.56
CA VAL A 562 12.39 23.37 -26.14
C VAL A 562 13.08 22.02 -25.97
N SER A 563 14.19 22.01 -25.23
CA SER A 563 14.84 20.77 -24.84
C SER A 563 14.15 20.23 -23.58
N SER A 564 13.44 19.11 -23.72
CA SER A 564 12.97 18.33 -22.58
C SER A 564 14.18 17.64 -21.94
N GLN A 565 14.75 18.20 -20.88
CA GLN A 565 15.85 17.52 -20.21
C GLN A 565 15.38 16.20 -19.61
N HIS A 566 16.20 15.18 -19.81
CA HIS A 566 16.10 13.88 -19.15
C HIS A 566 16.46 14.05 -17.68
N CYS A 567 15.64 13.50 -16.78
CA CYS A 567 16.00 13.38 -15.38
C CYS A 567 17.35 12.68 -15.26
N ARG A 568 18.33 13.31 -14.61
CA ARG A 568 19.61 12.68 -14.28
C ARG A 568 19.46 11.90 -12.98
N TYR A 569 19.54 10.59 -13.07
CA TYR A 569 19.57 9.70 -11.92
C TYR A 569 21.01 9.30 -11.63
N TRP A 570 21.46 9.49 -10.39
CA TRP A 570 22.76 9.02 -9.95
C TRP A 570 22.68 7.51 -9.65
N SER A 571 23.56 6.73 -10.28
CA SER A 571 23.69 5.29 -10.10
C SER A 571 25.18 4.91 -10.15
N GLU A 572 25.58 3.91 -9.35
CA GLU A 572 26.96 3.39 -9.38
C GLU A 572 27.30 2.68 -10.70
N ILE A 573 26.28 2.30 -11.47
CA ILE A 573 26.40 1.64 -12.78
C ILE A 573 25.55 2.41 -13.78
N ASN A 574 26.07 2.67 -14.98
CA ASN A 574 25.35 3.34 -16.06
C ASN A 574 24.02 2.62 -16.32
N PRO A 575 22.87 3.26 -16.08
CA PRO A 575 21.58 2.58 -16.16
C PRO A 575 21.18 2.16 -17.58
N HIS A 576 21.88 2.63 -18.63
CA HIS A 576 21.56 2.32 -20.03
C HIS A 576 20.10 2.57 -20.45
N PHE A 577 19.34 3.36 -19.68
CA PHE A 577 17.99 3.76 -20.03
C PHE A 577 17.82 5.27 -19.85
N THR A 578 17.02 5.85 -20.74
CA THR A 578 16.67 7.27 -20.75
C THR A 578 15.17 7.38 -20.51
N ILE A 579 14.76 8.01 -19.41
CA ILE A 579 13.33 8.25 -19.12
C ILE A 579 12.96 9.63 -19.65
N SER A 580 11.99 9.68 -20.57
CA SER A 580 11.35 10.92 -20.99
C SER A 580 10.26 11.29 -19.99
N CYS A 581 10.52 12.31 -19.17
CA CYS A 581 9.50 12.88 -18.29
C CYS A 581 8.72 13.97 -19.04
N ARG A 582 7.50 13.66 -19.50
CA ARG A 582 6.57 14.69 -20.00
C ARG A 582 5.85 15.37 -18.83
N ARG A 583 6.36 16.50 -18.38
CA ARG A 583 5.59 17.51 -17.63
C ARG A 583 6.06 18.92 -17.99
N GLN A 584 5.71 19.40 -19.19
CA GLN A 584 5.79 20.84 -19.49
C GLN A 584 4.60 21.26 -20.34
N TYR A 585 3.81 22.21 -19.83
CA TYR A 585 2.74 22.92 -20.53
C TYR A 585 3.33 24.15 -21.23
N PHE A 586 4.10 23.93 -22.30
CA PHE A 586 4.42 25.00 -23.24
C PHE A 586 3.87 24.62 -24.63
N LYS A 587 2.75 25.23 -25.03
CA LYS A 587 2.38 25.30 -26.46
C LYS A 587 3.46 26.14 -27.15
N LYS A 588 4.30 25.51 -27.99
CA LYS A 588 5.24 26.08 -29.00
C LYS A 588 5.27 27.62 -29.15
N LYS A 589 5.62 28.38 -28.11
CA LYS A 589 5.78 29.84 -28.14
C LYS A 589 7.09 30.17 -27.46
N ASN A 590 7.80 31.15 -28.00
CA ASN A 590 9.07 31.61 -27.45
C ASN A 590 8.85 32.20 -26.05
N LEU A 591 9.68 31.79 -25.10
CA LEU A 591 9.71 32.40 -23.78
C LEU A 591 10.34 33.79 -23.89
N ASN A 592 9.57 34.82 -23.55
CA ASN A 592 10.02 36.20 -23.44
C ASN A 592 9.38 36.83 -22.20
N ARG A 593 9.76 38.06 -21.86
CA ARG A 593 9.29 38.74 -20.65
C ARG A 593 7.75 38.79 -20.53
N ASN A 594 7.03 38.92 -21.64
CA ASN A 594 5.57 39.03 -21.65
C ASN A 594 4.93 37.63 -21.48
N THR A 595 5.40 36.64 -22.23
CA THR A 595 4.84 35.27 -22.15
C THR A 595 5.16 34.60 -20.81
N TYR A 596 6.30 34.93 -20.19
CA TYR A 596 6.61 34.50 -18.84
C TYR A 596 5.74 35.19 -17.79
N LEU A 597 5.54 36.51 -17.90
CA LEU A 597 4.66 37.23 -16.98
C LEU A 597 3.21 36.76 -17.07
N GLU A 598 2.69 36.50 -18.28
CA GLU A 598 1.35 35.92 -18.48
C GLU A 598 1.23 34.53 -17.81
N MET A 599 2.26 33.69 -17.93
CA MET A 599 2.30 32.39 -17.26
C MET A 599 2.26 32.54 -15.74
N LEU A 600 3.04 33.48 -15.18
CA LEU A 600 3.02 33.75 -13.75
C LEU A 600 1.65 34.29 -13.29
N GLN A 601 1.08 35.25 -14.01
CA GLN A 601 -0.17 35.90 -13.62
C GLN A 601 -1.39 35.00 -13.71
N HIS A 602 -1.47 34.14 -14.72
CA HIS A 602 -2.64 33.30 -14.93
C HIS A 602 -2.42 31.89 -14.40
N PHE A 603 -1.37 31.21 -14.84
CA PHE A 603 -1.19 29.81 -14.47
C PHE A 603 -0.69 29.65 -13.03
N LEU A 604 0.34 30.41 -12.64
CA LEU A 604 0.88 30.26 -11.28
C LEU A 604 -0.12 30.75 -10.24
N THR A 605 -0.71 31.94 -10.41
CA THR A 605 -1.73 32.47 -9.48
C THR A 605 -2.91 31.50 -9.30
N ASP A 606 -3.47 30.95 -10.38
CA ASP A 606 -4.57 29.97 -10.31
C ASP A 606 -4.18 28.75 -9.46
N LYS A 607 -2.92 28.29 -9.58
CA LYS A 607 -2.40 27.17 -8.78
C LYS A 607 -2.07 27.54 -7.34
N LEU A 608 -1.72 28.79 -7.07
CA LEU A 608 -1.49 29.26 -5.71
C LEU A 608 -2.79 29.44 -4.94
N ASP A 609 -3.91 29.75 -5.60
CA ASP A 609 -5.21 29.87 -4.94
C ASP A 609 -5.73 28.54 -4.38
N GLU A 610 -5.23 27.39 -4.87
CA GLU A 610 -5.47 26.07 -4.29
C GLU A 610 -4.77 25.88 -2.91
N LEU A 611 -3.86 26.79 -2.52
CA LEU A 611 -3.09 26.72 -1.26
C LEU A 611 -3.64 27.64 -0.15
N PRO A 612 -3.61 27.19 1.13
CA PRO A 612 -4.02 28.01 2.27
C PRO A 612 -3.25 29.34 2.34
N LEU A 613 -3.97 30.44 2.61
CA LEU A 613 -3.41 31.80 2.71
C LEU A 613 -2.21 31.91 3.67
N GLY A 614 -2.26 31.20 4.81
CA GLY A 614 -1.16 31.20 5.79
C GLY A 614 0.12 30.49 5.31
N TYR A 615 0.01 29.64 4.28
CA TYR A 615 1.15 29.02 3.60
C TYR A 615 1.71 29.97 2.54
N ARG A 616 0.83 30.53 1.71
CA ARG A 616 1.20 31.50 0.65
C ARG A 616 1.97 32.71 1.17
N LYS A 617 1.56 33.29 2.30
CA LYS A 617 2.22 34.46 2.90
C LYS A 617 3.65 34.22 3.39
N ARG A 618 4.09 32.96 3.51
CA ARG A 618 5.41 32.57 4.05
C ARG A 618 6.25 31.80 3.04
N MET A 619 5.78 31.69 1.81
CA MET A 619 6.39 30.92 0.74
C MET A 619 7.40 31.77 -0.02
N PHE A 620 8.52 31.16 -0.42
CA PHE A 620 9.50 31.78 -1.29
C PHE A 620 9.36 31.25 -2.70
N PHE A 621 9.29 32.11 -3.71
CA PHE A 621 9.38 31.69 -5.10
C PHE A 621 10.84 31.70 -5.57
N GLN A 622 11.31 30.64 -6.22
CA GLN A 622 12.66 30.60 -6.79
C GLN A 622 12.61 30.44 -8.30
N GLN A 623 13.38 31.29 -9.00
CA GLN A 623 13.58 31.25 -10.44
C GLN A 623 15.05 31.40 -10.83
N ASP A 624 15.43 30.80 -11.96
CA ASP A 624 16.80 30.84 -12.49
C ASP A 624 17.17 32.20 -13.11
N GLY A 625 18.38 32.27 -13.68
CA GLY A 625 18.92 33.48 -14.31
C GLY A 625 18.49 33.76 -15.76
N CYS A 626 17.48 33.06 -16.31
CA CYS A 626 17.00 33.25 -17.68
C CYS A 626 16.61 34.73 -17.95
N PRO A 627 16.96 35.31 -19.12
CA PRO A 627 16.64 36.71 -19.42
C PRO A 627 15.16 37.09 -19.28
N ALA A 628 14.24 36.15 -19.51
CA ALA A 628 12.81 36.39 -19.34
C ALA A 628 12.42 36.57 -17.86
N HIS A 629 13.09 35.89 -16.94
CA HIS A 629 12.82 35.90 -15.49
C HIS A 629 13.33 37.18 -14.82
N HIS A 630 14.38 37.78 -15.38
CA HIS A 630 15.06 38.95 -14.83
C HIS A 630 14.45 40.30 -15.24
N ALA A 631 13.48 40.30 -16.15
CA ALA A 631 12.83 41.51 -16.63
C ALA A 631 12.21 42.33 -15.47
N VAL A 632 12.33 43.67 -15.52
CA VAL A 632 11.83 44.58 -14.48
C VAL A 632 10.33 44.34 -14.18
N THR A 633 9.52 44.09 -15.22
CA THR A 633 8.09 43.81 -15.08
C THR A 633 7.81 42.53 -14.30
N VAL A 634 8.63 41.51 -14.48
CA VAL A 634 8.53 40.23 -13.77
C VAL A 634 8.94 40.39 -12.31
N ARG A 635 10.06 41.08 -12.05
CA ARG A 635 10.54 41.35 -10.69
C ARG A 635 9.55 42.19 -9.88
N ASN A 636 8.96 43.22 -10.49
CA ASN A 636 7.93 44.03 -9.84
C ASN A 636 6.70 43.20 -9.47
N TRP A 637 6.28 42.29 -10.36
CA TRP A 637 5.19 41.38 -10.06
C TRP A 637 5.54 40.40 -8.93
N LEU A 638 6.74 39.82 -8.92
CA LEU A 638 7.19 38.92 -7.85
C LEU A 638 7.31 39.63 -6.49
N ASN A 639 7.79 40.88 -6.46
CA ASN A 639 7.80 41.69 -5.25
C ASN A 639 6.40 41.88 -4.68
N PHE A 640 5.42 42.16 -5.55
CA PHE A 640 4.03 42.34 -5.15
C PHE A 640 3.39 41.02 -4.69
N GLU A 641 3.49 39.96 -5.49
CA GLU A 641 2.78 38.70 -5.26
C GLU A 641 3.36 37.92 -4.08
N PHE A 642 4.69 37.89 -3.94
CA PHE A 642 5.37 37.15 -2.88
C PHE A 642 5.85 38.05 -1.73
N ASN A 643 5.47 39.33 -1.71
CA ASN A 643 5.86 40.26 -0.64
C ASN A 643 7.38 40.24 -0.37
N GLU A 644 8.18 40.35 -1.43
CA GLU A 644 9.65 40.23 -1.42
C GLU A 644 10.23 38.86 -0.98
N HIS A 645 9.39 37.82 -0.85
CA HIS A 645 9.85 36.45 -0.58
C HIS A 645 10.11 35.72 -1.90
N TRP A 646 11.18 36.10 -2.62
CA TRP A 646 11.61 35.35 -3.80
C TRP A 646 13.13 35.37 -3.99
N ILE A 647 13.61 34.35 -4.66
CA ILE A 647 15.03 34.07 -4.91
C ILE A 647 15.25 34.11 -6.43
N GLY A 648 16.16 34.96 -6.89
CA GLY A 648 16.43 35.10 -8.31
C GLY A 648 17.50 36.16 -8.59
N ARG A 649 17.83 36.35 -9.86
CA ARG A 649 18.78 37.39 -10.25
C ARG A 649 18.22 38.77 -9.90
N ASP A 650 19.00 39.59 -9.20
CA ASP A 650 18.61 40.91 -8.67
C ASP A 650 17.28 40.90 -7.88
N GLY A 651 17.02 39.82 -7.15
CA GLY A 651 15.92 39.70 -6.21
C GLY A 651 16.34 39.93 -4.75
N PRO A 652 15.39 39.91 -3.81
CA PRO A 652 15.64 40.08 -2.37
C PRO A 652 16.65 39.08 -1.81
N ILE A 653 16.65 37.86 -2.34
CA ILE A 653 17.72 36.88 -2.15
C ILE A 653 18.37 36.64 -3.52
N LEU A 654 19.65 37.03 -3.63
CA LEU A 654 20.40 36.95 -4.87
C LEU A 654 20.67 35.51 -5.28
N TRP A 655 20.11 35.09 -6.42
CA TRP A 655 20.52 33.85 -7.07
C TRP A 655 21.90 34.02 -7.71
N PRO A 656 22.86 33.11 -7.45
CA PRO A 656 24.22 33.27 -7.94
C PRO A 656 24.30 33.27 -9.48
N PRO A 657 25.26 34.02 -10.06
CA PRO A 657 25.44 34.11 -11.50
C PRO A 657 25.89 32.77 -12.09
N ARG A 658 25.38 32.44 -13.28
CA ARG A 658 25.74 31.23 -14.07
C ARG A 658 25.47 29.90 -13.35
N SER A 659 24.55 29.90 -12.38
CA SER A 659 24.13 28.69 -11.65
C SER A 659 22.94 28.03 -12.36
N PRO A 660 23.10 26.80 -12.90
CA PRO A 660 22.05 26.12 -13.65
C PRO A 660 21.07 25.33 -12.77
N ASP A 661 21.43 24.92 -11.53
CA ASP A 661 20.55 24.12 -10.68
C ASP A 661 21.02 23.99 -9.21
N LEU A 662 20.17 23.40 -8.36
CA LEU A 662 20.19 23.42 -6.89
C LEU A 662 21.12 22.44 -6.15
N THR A 663 21.91 21.59 -6.81
CA THR A 663 22.77 20.69 -6.02
C THR A 663 24.06 21.39 -5.60
N ILE A 664 24.42 21.28 -4.31
CA ILE A 664 25.70 21.76 -3.75
C ILE A 664 26.90 21.19 -4.54
N LEU A 665 26.72 20.01 -5.12
CA LEU A 665 27.69 19.36 -6.01
C LEU A 665 27.79 20.06 -7.37
N ASP A 666 26.69 20.51 -7.97
CA ASP A 666 26.73 21.30 -9.20
C ASP A 666 27.31 22.71 -8.99
N PHE A 667 27.06 23.26 -7.80
CA PHE A 667 27.42 24.62 -7.40
C PHE A 667 28.93 24.87 -7.23
N TYR A 668 29.69 23.93 -6.64
CA TYR A 668 31.12 24.14 -6.36
C TYR A 668 32.01 23.10 -7.04
N LEU A 669 31.62 21.83 -7.03
CA LEU A 669 32.49 20.75 -7.48
C LEU A 669 32.73 20.81 -8.99
N TRP A 670 31.71 21.02 -9.83
CA TRP A 670 31.92 21.06 -11.29
C TRP A 670 32.61 22.33 -11.78
N GLY A 671 32.29 23.50 -11.21
CA GLY A 671 32.99 24.75 -11.51
C GLY A 671 34.47 24.66 -11.15
N ARG A 672 34.78 24.08 -9.98
CA ARG A 672 36.15 23.87 -9.51
C ARG A 672 36.87 22.78 -10.29
N LEU A 673 36.22 21.67 -10.61
CA LEU A 673 36.79 20.60 -11.44
C LEU A 673 37.10 21.09 -12.87
N LYS A 674 36.26 21.96 -13.46
CA LYS A 674 36.49 22.57 -14.78
C LYS A 674 37.63 23.59 -14.83
N GLN A 675 37.98 24.23 -13.71
CA GLN A 675 39.18 25.09 -13.63
C GLN A 675 40.46 24.29 -13.38
N ILE A 676 40.33 23.08 -12.84
CA ILE A 676 41.44 22.20 -12.45
C ILE A 676 41.87 21.27 -13.61
N VAL A 677 40.97 20.99 -14.55
CA VAL A 677 41.20 20.31 -15.83
C VAL A 677 41.44 21.36 -16.91
#